data_AF-A0A9W7GCJ5-F1
#
_entry.id   AF-A0A9W7GCJ5-F1
#
_cell.length_a   1.000
_cell.length_b   1.000
_cell.length_c   1.000
_cell.angle_alpha   90.00
_cell.angle_beta   90.00
_cell.angle_gamma   90.00
#
_symmetry.space_group_name_H-M   'P 1'
#
loop_
_entity.id
_entity.type
_entity.pdbx_description
1 polymer ?
#
loop_
_entity_poly.entity_id
_entity_poly.type
_entity_poly.pdbx_seq_one_letter_code
_entity_poly.pdbx_strand_id
1 'polypeptide(L)'
;MAWNISFILAIYAALLLPSDVDAFLTTRLSSSLLPSSLFSSPGLTSDPVIAAAETKYNVDLAKAAELFTVTVSANDSIDRPAGTPFLDSKDKEYFVDDIEVVVERVGGLGLELTELAGGRPDGLGITIIENVVEGSNAAAAGIIPGDSLSFISPIIKDKIGLTESTSDQANAKVCECRDFDNTMDVLTSLPPAEDLPKVIVGLKRMRRWPKVKTTVEYPSCQVAEGADPTVEVTLFAGENLKRALQTRGIVFEDGEQRKCDFCGQKCMVMVKNGQKLLSPMSTTEEKLMERNPRCRVSCKTVVGYGMQEGDLDLKSLKRLKRLNSTIASCGGAEVKPLWAKYPLTSATTLLGLGIILKTTGRTEKFYEHRFVVNVDPDDLAGFYGGENFMELFCVLPFVGTLMMRGGEFDDEGTVHTTGFPGEMLVSMVFSEDENDNGQTDWFNKRERFKDLFMGYKAWDMVSNFGFRTLPSGRLEVYHSGEYFDSNIPIFGGIVYYVFKVHSYWLAFATAYHLKYHAFRADTDEEEELEERSRADLPLHLVADVLPYEIKKFFFSFVGIDAGTPPYKAESTVDYSIVEDEEEDQEEDRAAHLQRLMTRVEQDIKYDREYQRRSTIRRMATLRNEPDADVPKPHEELDLETEILGKDKGGNVVWESLKRTNNPEGYLKATRMALKRRETRVGKPLGNQLGRKGTRVDVPRTAGRR
;
A
#
# COMPACT_ATOMS: atom_id res chain seq x y z
N MET A 1 -13.73 -8.16 5.30
CA MET A 1 -13.30 -8.70 6.61
C MET A 1 -13.21 -10.22 6.71
N ALA A 2 -14.16 -11.07 6.23
CA ALA A 2 -13.94 -12.54 6.23
C ALA A 2 -12.65 -12.97 5.50
N TRP A 3 -12.34 -12.29 4.39
CA TRP A 3 -11.06 -12.42 3.68
C TRP A 3 -9.88 -11.90 4.51
N ASN A 4 -10.06 -10.86 5.33
CA ASN A 4 -9.02 -10.33 6.21
C ASN A 4 -8.77 -11.21 7.42
N ILE A 5 -9.79 -11.75 8.09
CA ILE A 5 -9.59 -12.72 9.18
C ILE A 5 -8.95 -13.98 8.61
N SER A 6 -9.35 -14.43 7.42
CA SER A 6 -8.70 -15.58 6.76
C SER A 6 -7.26 -15.26 6.33
N PHE A 7 -6.98 -14.04 5.88
CA PHE A 7 -5.64 -13.59 5.45
C PHE A 7 -4.72 -13.30 6.64
N ILE A 8 -5.24 -12.69 7.70
CA ILE A 8 -4.60 -12.45 8.99
C ILE A 8 -4.32 -13.81 9.67
N LEU A 9 -5.30 -14.72 9.71
CA LEU A 9 -5.09 -16.09 10.19
C LEU A 9 -4.12 -16.86 9.29
N ALA A 10 -4.08 -16.61 7.98
CA ALA A 10 -3.12 -17.23 7.07
C ALA A 10 -1.70 -16.66 7.24
N ILE A 11 -1.55 -15.35 7.43
CA ILE A 11 -0.28 -14.68 7.74
C ILE A 11 0.23 -15.16 9.10
N TYR A 12 -0.63 -15.19 10.13
CA TYR A 12 -0.24 -15.67 11.45
C TYR A 12 0.02 -17.18 11.47
N ALA A 13 -0.72 -17.98 10.70
CA ALA A 13 -0.41 -19.41 10.53
C ALA A 13 0.92 -19.62 9.79
N ALA A 14 1.28 -18.74 8.85
CA ALA A 14 2.58 -18.77 8.18
C ALA A 14 3.74 -18.32 9.09
N LEU A 15 3.49 -17.39 10.02
CA LEU A 15 4.50 -16.87 10.96
C LEU A 15 4.69 -17.75 12.22
N LEU A 16 3.74 -18.61 12.57
CA LEU A 16 3.76 -19.39 13.82
C LEU A 16 4.11 -20.89 13.67
N LEU A 17 4.38 -21.39 12.46
CA LEU A 17 4.77 -22.79 12.25
C LEU A 17 6.30 -22.96 12.33
N PRO A 18 6.83 -23.87 13.17
CA PRO A 18 8.26 -24.14 13.25
C PRO A 18 8.72 -24.99 12.05
N SER A 19 9.78 -24.48 11.39
CA SER A 19 10.77 -25.20 10.56
C SER A 19 10.26 -26.40 9.75
N ASP A 20 9.67 -26.13 8.58
CA ASP A 20 9.83 -26.95 7.36
C ASP A 20 9.26 -26.15 6.18
N VAL A 21 10.04 -25.19 5.69
CA VAL A 21 9.64 -24.22 4.66
C VAL A 21 10.52 -24.39 3.43
N ASP A 22 10.31 -25.46 2.67
CA ASP A 22 10.90 -25.61 1.33
C ASP A 22 9.84 -25.61 0.20
N ALA A 23 8.54 -25.63 0.52
CA ALA A 23 7.50 -25.81 -0.51
C ALA A 23 6.55 -24.62 -0.73
N PHE A 24 6.60 -23.56 0.09
CA PHE A 24 5.55 -22.51 0.08
C PHE A 24 6.00 -21.15 -0.46
N LEU A 25 7.30 -20.85 -0.53
CA LEU A 25 7.79 -19.49 -0.83
C LEU A 25 8.05 -19.16 -2.30
N THR A 26 7.91 -20.11 -3.24
CA THR A 26 8.15 -19.85 -4.68
C THR A 26 6.92 -19.37 -5.45
N THR A 27 5.79 -19.08 -4.80
CA THR A 27 4.63 -18.55 -5.54
C THR A 27 3.75 -17.61 -4.72
N ARG A 28 3.64 -16.38 -5.25
CA ARG A 28 2.62 -15.33 -4.98
C ARG A 28 2.97 -14.29 -3.92
N LEU A 29 3.50 -13.17 -4.39
CA LEU A 29 2.88 -11.85 -4.17
C LEU A 29 3.05 -11.03 -5.46
N SER A 30 1.99 -10.92 -6.27
CA SER A 30 1.85 -9.84 -7.25
C SER A 30 0.50 -9.18 -7.03
N SER A 31 0.52 -8.06 -6.30
CA SER A 31 -0.63 -7.19 -6.09
C SER A 31 -0.67 -6.17 -7.24
N SER A 32 -1.60 -6.37 -8.18
CA SER A 32 -1.93 -5.38 -9.21
C SER A 32 -3.16 -4.58 -8.78
N LEU A 33 -2.95 -3.39 -8.22
CA LEU A 33 -3.89 -2.28 -8.31
C LEU A 33 -3.22 -1.25 -9.23
N LEU A 34 -3.55 -1.30 -10.53
CA LEU A 34 -3.10 -0.33 -11.53
C LEU A 34 -4.28 0.58 -11.91
N PRO A 35 -4.08 1.91 -11.98
CA PRO A 35 -5.03 2.81 -12.62
C PRO A 35 -4.84 2.85 -14.14
N SER A 36 -5.95 3.08 -14.84
CA SER A 36 -6.16 3.86 -16.08
C SER A 36 -5.24 3.79 -17.32
N SER A 37 -4.20 2.97 -17.45
CA SER A 37 -3.60 2.72 -18.78
C SER A 37 -4.35 1.59 -19.49
N LEU A 38 -5.11 1.93 -20.55
CA LEU A 38 -5.94 0.99 -21.31
C LEU A 38 -5.14 0.00 -22.17
N PHE A 39 -3.82 0.20 -22.27
CA PHE A 39 -2.93 -0.52 -23.14
C PHE A 39 -1.68 -0.92 -22.35
N SER A 40 -1.35 -2.21 -22.34
CA SER A 40 -0.01 -2.64 -21.94
C SER A 40 0.91 -2.31 -23.11
N SER A 41 1.93 -1.48 -22.90
CA SER A 41 2.99 -1.29 -23.88
C SER A 41 3.53 -2.67 -24.28
N PRO A 42 3.61 -3.00 -25.58
CA PRO A 42 4.14 -4.28 -26.01
C PRO A 42 5.58 -4.39 -25.53
N GLY A 43 5.86 -5.32 -24.63
CA GLY A 43 7.25 -5.63 -24.28
C GLY A 43 7.99 -6.09 -25.54
N LEU A 44 9.20 -5.55 -25.76
CA LEU A 44 10.10 -5.96 -26.83
C LEU A 44 10.38 -7.46 -26.74
N THR A 45 9.67 -8.25 -27.53
CA THR A 45 9.97 -9.68 -27.71
C THR A 45 10.92 -9.82 -28.89
N SER A 46 12.04 -10.52 -28.69
CA SER A 46 13.08 -10.78 -29.71
C SER A 46 12.65 -11.75 -30.82
N ASP A 47 11.36 -11.86 -31.10
CA ASP A 47 10.84 -12.77 -32.12
C ASP A 47 11.02 -12.13 -33.51
N PRO A 48 11.81 -12.71 -34.43
CA PRO A 48 12.10 -12.12 -35.74
C PRO A 48 10.85 -11.89 -36.60
N VAL A 49 9.74 -12.60 -36.33
CA VAL A 49 8.45 -12.36 -37.00
C VAL A 49 7.85 -11.01 -36.58
N ILE A 50 8.11 -10.57 -35.34
CA ILE A 50 7.61 -9.30 -34.79
C ILE A 50 8.43 -8.13 -35.37
N ALA A 51 9.76 -8.29 -35.50
CA ALA A 51 10.63 -7.27 -36.09
C ALA A 51 10.25 -6.89 -37.54
N ALA A 52 9.81 -7.85 -38.36
CA ALA A 52 9.36 -7.56 -39.73
C ALA A 52 7.97 -6.89 -39.78
N ALA A 53 7.13 -7.13 -38.78
CA ALA A 53 5.81 -6.49 -38.66
C ALA A 53 5.93 -5.04 -38.17
N GLU A 54 7.00 -4.70 -37.44
CA GLU A 54 7.20 -3.36 -36.88
C GLU A 54 7.12 -2.27 -37.96
N THR A 55 7.85 -2.38 -39.07
CA THR A 55 7.90 -1.28 -40.05
C THR A 55 6.58 -1.09 -40.82
N LYS A 56 5.70 -2.09 -40.88
CA LYS A 56 4.43 -2.04 -41.63
C LYS A 56 3.48 -0.93 -41.12
N TYR A 57 3.56 -0.59 -39.84
CA TYR A 57 2.64 0.37 -39.22
C TYR A 57 3.24 1.76 -39.01
N ASN A 58 4.47 1.97 -39.46
CA ASN A 58 5.11 3.28 -39.39
C ASN A 58 4.31 4.26 -40.25
N VAL A 59 4.09 5.45 -39.70
CA VAL A 59 3.41 6.54 -40.40
C VAL A 59 4.44 7.32 -41.21
N ASP A 60 4.04 7.83 -42.37
CA ASP A 60 4.91 8.72 -43.15
C ASP A 60 5.18 10.04 -42.42
N LEU A 61 6.26 10.73 -42.80
CA LEU A 61 6.68 11.99 -42.18
C LEU A 61 5.56 13.03 -42.13
N ALA A 62 4.89 13.26 -43.25
CA ALA A 62 3.87 14.31 -43.37
C ALA A 62 2.71 14.05 -42.41
N LYS A 63 2.27 12.80 -42.31
CA LYS A 63 1.17 12.41 -41.43
C LYS A 63 1.60 12.32 -39.98
N ALA A 64 2.82 11.86 -39.69
CA ALA A 64 3.38 11.88 -38.34
C ALA A 64 3.44 13.32 -37.80
N ALA A 65 3.88 14.29 -38.62
CA ALA A 65 3.94 15.70 -38.27
C ALA A 65 2.56 16.29 -37.92
N GLU A 66 1.50 15.88 -38.63
CA GLU A 66 0.14 16.29 -38.28
C GLU A 66 -0.35 15.67 -36.96
N LEU A 67 0.03 14.42 -36.69
CA LEU A 67 -0.50 13.60 -35.61
C LEU A 67 0.14 13.87 -34.24
N PHE A 68 1.41 14.27 -34.18
CA PHE A 68 2.05 14.56 -32.91
C PHE A 68 1.34 15.69 -32.16
N THR A 69 1.16 15.47 -30.86
CA THR A 69 0.71 16.49 -29.90
C THR A 69 1.46 16.32 -28.59
N VAL A 70 1.46 17.37 -27.77
CA VAL A 70 1.95 17.31 -26.40
C VAL A 70 0.75 17.16 -25.47
N THR A 71 0.80 16.18 -24.58
CA THR A 71 -0.17 15.98 -23.50
C THR A 71 0.54 16.14 -22.16
N VAL A 72 -0.18 16.63 -21.14
CA VAL A 72 0.32 16.75 -19.77
C VAL A 72 -0.59 15.92 -18.87
N SER A 73 -0.01 14.98 -18.11
CA SER A 73 -0.78 14.22 -17.12
C SER A 73 -1.00 15.06 -15.86
N ALA A 74 -2.24 15.15 -15.40
CA ALA A 74 -2.55 15.80 -14.12
C ALA A 74 -2.16 14.93 -12.91
N ASN A 75 -2.04 13.62 -13.11
CA ASN A 75 -1.75 12.65 -12.06
C ASN A 75 -0.38 12.02 -12.28
N ASP A 76 0.28 11.64 -11.18
CA ASP A 76 1.46 10.79 -11.23
C ASP A 76 1.09 9.44 -11.84
N SER A 77 1.93 8.97 -12.75
CA SER A 77 1.92 7.61 -13.26
C SER A 77 3.23 6.93 -12.84
N ILE A 78 3.27 5.59 -12.90
CA ILE A 78 4.47 4.82 -12.51
C ILE A 78 5.71 5.30 -13.27
N ASP A 79 5.54 5.72 -14.52
CA ASP A 79 6.64 6.07 -15.41
C ASP A 79 6.88 7.59 -15.51
N ARG A 80 5.95 8.43 -15.02
CA ARG A 80 5.98 9.90 -15.23
C ARG A 80 5.33 10.68 -14.09
N PRO A 81 5.99 11.73 -13.56
CA PRO A 81 5.39 12.61 -12.57
C PRO A 81 4.33 13.53 -13.18
N ALA A 82 3.40 13.97 -12.35
CA ALA A 82 2.36 14.91 -12.69
C ALA A 82 2.95 16.22 -13.24
N GLY A 83 2.29 16.80 -14.24
CA GLY A 83 2.72 18.06 -14.85
C GLY A 83 3.85 17.93 -15.88
N THR A 84 4.44 16.74 -16.06
CA THR A 84 5.48 16.54 -17.09
C THR A 84 4.84 16.37 -18.47
N PRO A 85 5.22 17.20 -19.47
CA PRO A 85 4.73 17.06 -20.83
C PRO A 85 5.32 15.82 -21.50
N PHE A 86 4.54 15.15 -22.34
CA PHE A 86 4.98 14.01 -23.14
C PHE A 86 4.32 14.02 -24.52
N LEU A 87 4.94 13.32 -25.47
CA LEU A 87 4.43 13.19 -26.83
C LEU A 87 3.33 12.14 -26.91
N ASP A 88 2.23 12.51 -27.56
CA ASP A 88 1.05 11.68 -27.75
C ASP A 88 0.49 11.87 -29.18
N SER A 89 -0.51 11.09 -29.54
CA SER A 89 -1.24 11.20 -30.81
C SER A 89 -2.52 12.02 -30.66
N LYS A 90 -2.79 12.91 -31.62
CA LYS A 90 -4.09 13.60 -31.74
C LYS A 90 -5.24 12.66 -32.09
N ASP A 91 -4.93 11.55 -32.76
CA ASP A 91 -5.91 10.59 -33.26
C ASP A 91 -5.73 9.24 -32.56
N LYS A 92 -6.85 8.66 -32.09
CA LYS A 92 -6.91 7.39 -31.38
C LYS A 92 -6.58 6.18 -32.28
N GLU A 93 -6.60 6.36 -33.59
CA GLU A 93 -6.15 5.32 -34.53
C GLU A 93 -4.63 5.18 -34.60
N TYR A 94 -3.89 6.04 -33.93
CA TYR A 94 -2.43 6.06 -33.92
C TYR A 94 -1.91 6.15 -32.49
N PHE A 95 -0.65 5.79 -32.31
CA PHE A 95 0.03 5.86 -31.03
C PHE A 95 1.50 6.14 -31.19
N VAL A 96 2.08 6.60 -30.10
CA VAL A 96 3.51 6.84 -30.00
C VAL A 96 4.17 5.62 -29.39
N ASP A 97 5.07 5.00 -30.16
CA ASP A 97 5.86 3.85 -29.76
C ASP A 97 7.25 4.30 -29.28
N ASP A 98 7.72 3.71 -28.19
CA ASP A 98 9.00 4.04 -27.57
C ASP A 98 10.07 3.06 -28.04
N ILE A 99 11.07 3.57 -28.76
CA ILE A 99 12.12 2.76 -29.39
C ILE A 99 13.48 3.22 -28.89
N GLU A 100 14.33 2.28 -28.50
CA GLU A 100 15.73 2.56 -28.17
C GLU A 100 16.64 1.99 -29.26
N VAL A 101 17.51 2.84 -29.82
CA VAL A 101 18.49 2.42 -30.82
C VAL A 101 19.90 2.82 -30.39
N VAL A 102 20.87 1.95 -30.68
CA VAL A 102 22.28 2.25 -30.47
C VAL A 102 22.84 2.87 -31.74
N VAL A 103 23.31 4.12 -31.66
CA VAL A 103 23.86 4.88 -32.79
C VAL A 103 25.36 5.03 -32.60
N GLU A 104 26.14 4.68 -33.62
CA GLU A 104 27.58 4.94 -33.65
C GLU A 104 27.85 6.42 -33.93
N ARG A 105 28.95 6.96 -33.40
CA ARG A 105 29.32 8.39 -33.56
C ARG A 105 30.56 8.55 -34.43
N VAL A 106 30.57 7.94 -35.62
CA VAL A 106 31.62 8.20 -36.61
C VAL A 106 31.26 9.49 -37.36
N GLY A 107 31.68 10.63 -36.82
CA GLY A 107 31.28 11.96 -37.29
C GLY A 107 29.97 12.45 -36.66
N GLY A 108 29.07 13.02 -37.47
CA GLY A 108 27.74 13.43 -37.02
C GLY A 108 26.75 12.26 -36.93
N LEU A 109 25.60 12.49 -36.29
CA LEU A 109 24.52 11.49 -36.27
C LEU A 109 23.87 11.31 -37.65
N GLY A 110 23.82 12.38 -38.46
CA GLY A 110 23.18 12.39 -39.79
C GLY A 110 21.68 12.60 -39.76
N LEU A 111 21.21 13.43 -38.81
CA LEU A 111 19.81 13.80 -38.64
C LEU A 111 19.58 15.23 -39.12
N GLU A 112 18.51 15.45 -39.87
CA GLU A 112 17.95 16.76 -40.16
C GLU A 112 16.68 16.92 -39.32
N LEU A 113 16.65 17.93 -38.45
CA LEU A 113 15.57 18.16 -37.48
C LEU A 113 14.71 19.34 -37.93
N THR A 114 13.39 19.22 -37.73
CA THR A 114 12.44 20.31 -37.98
C THR A 114 11.49 20.48 -36.80
N GLU A 115 11.27 21.74 -36.45
CA GLU A 115 10.36 22.15 -35.39
C GLU A 115 8.94 22.25 -35.95
N LEU A 116 8.01 21.47 -35.39
CA LEU A 116 6.59 21.55 -35.73
C LEU A 116 5.87 22.61 -34.91
N ALA A 117 6.30 22.77 -33.66
CA ALA A 117 5.75 23.72 -32.71
C ALA A 117 6.82 24.10 -31.70
N GLY A 118 6.95 25.39 -31.40
CA GLY A 118 7.80 25.89 -30.32
C GLY A 118 8.03 27.39 -30.45
N GLY A 119 9.23 27.88 -30.15
CA GLY A 119 9.50 29.32 -29.97
C GLY A 119 8.90 29.91 -28.68
N ARG A 120 8.54 29.05 -27.72
CA ARG A 120 8.07 29.46 -26.40
C ARG A 120 9.27 29.77 -25.49
N PRO A 121 9.13 30.70 -24.52
CA PRO A 121 10.22 31.05 -23.62
C PRO A 121 10.54 29.95 -22.59
N ASP A 122 9.69 28.93 -22.45
CA ASP A 122 9.88 27.80 -21.55
C ASP A 122 10.66 26.63 -22.18
N GLY A 123 11.07 26.76 -23.45
CA GLY A 123 11.83 25.74 -24.16
C GLY A 123 11.01 24.51 -24.59
N LEU A 124 9.69 24.55 -24.41
CA LEU A 124 8.79 23.45 -24.78
C LEU A 124 8.40 23.54 -26.25
N GLY A 125 8.50 22.40 -26.93
CA GLY A 125 8.20 22.28 -28.35
C GLY A 125 8.02 20.84 -28.83
N ILE A 126 7.83 20.68 -30.12
CA ILE A 126 7.79 19.39 -30.81
C ILE A 126 8.82 19.46 -31.93
N THR A 127 9.93 18.76 -31.73
CA THR A 127 10.97 18.60 -32.74
C THR A 127 10.91 17.18 -33.30
N ILE A 128 10.82 17.04 -34.62
CA ILE A 128 10.85 15.75 -35.31
C ILE A 128 12.04 15.68 -36.27
N ILE A 129 12.38 14.47 -36.68
CA ILE A 129 13.39 14.20 -37.70
C ILE A 129 12.73 14.36 -39.06
N GLU A 130 13.07 15.43 -39.79
CA GLU A 130 12.57 15.68 -41.14
C GLU A 130 13.21 14.71 -42.15
N ASN A 131 14.50 14.46 -42.00
CA ASN A 131 15.25 13.65 -42.93
C ASN A 131 16.44 12.96 -42.25
N VAL A 132 16.84 11.81 -42.79
CA VAL A 132 17.97 11.02 -42.30
C VAL A 132 18.93 10.83 -43.47
N VAL A 133 20.16 11.34 -43.32
CA VAL A 133 21.15 11.32 -44.40
C VAL A 133 21.49 9.87 -44.76
N GLU A 134 21.38 9.51 -46.05
CA GLU A 134 21.67 8.15 -46.52
C GLU A 134 23.12 7.76 -46.23
N GLY A 135 23.34 6.55 -45.71
CA GLY A 135 24.65 6.06 -45.30
C GLY A 135 25.20 6.65 -43.98
N SER A 136 24.41 7.46 -43.27
CA SER A 136 24.78 7.98 -41.95
C SER A 136 24.63 6.95 -40.83
N ASN A 137 25.16 7.29 -39.66
CA ASN A 137 25.05 6.47 -38.46
C ASN A 137 23.57 6.29 -38.01
N ALA A 138 22.76 7.34 -38.12
CA ALA A 138 21.33 7.27 -37.81
C ALA A 138 20.57 6.33 -38.75
N ALA A 139 20.86 6.39 -40.07
CA ALA A 139 20.26 5.48 -41.05
C ALA A 139 20.62 4.02 -40.74
N ALA A 140 21.89 3.75 -40.41
CA ALA A 140 22.36 2.41 -40.05
C ALA A 140 21.69 1.87 -38.77
N ALA A 141 21.32 2.75 -37.84
CA ALA A 141 20.62 2.40 -36.61
C ALA A 141 19.09 2.20 -36.77
N GLY A 142 18.54 2.44 -37.97
CA GLY A 142 17.11 2.27 -38.24
C GLY A 142 16.22 3.44 -37.81
N ILE A 143 16.80 4.64 -37.66
CA ILE A 143 16.05 5.88 -37.47
C ILE A 143 15.42 6.28 -38.80
N ILE A 144 14.16 6.76 -38.78
CA ILE A 144 13.43 7.15 -39.99
C ILE A 144 12.89 8.58 -39.89
N PRO A 145 12.62 9.24 -41.03
CA PRO A 145 11.86 10.49 -41.05
C PRO A 145 10.50 10.35 -40.36
N GLY A 146 10.15 11.32 -39.51
CA GLY A 146 8.94 11.33 -38.70
C GLY A 146 9.14 10.84 -37.25
N ASP A 147 10.31 10.31 -36.89
CA ASP A 147 10.63 10.03 -35.49
C ASP A 147 10.85 11.34 -34.70
N SER A 148 10.57 11.33 -33.40
CA SER A 148 10.95 12.41 -32.47
C SER A 148 11.93 11.88 -31.41
N LEU A 149 12.87 12.72 -30.97
CA LEU A 149 13.87 12.33 -29.97
C LEU A 149 13.28 12.38 -28.56
N SER A 150 13.30 11.26 -27.83
CA SER A 150 12.84 11.24 -26.43
C SER A 150 13.97 11.50 -25.43
N PHE A 151 15.12 10.87 -25.63
CA PHE A 151 16.32 11.09 -24.82
C PHE A 151 17.58 10.63 -25.56
N ILE A 152 18.73 11.05 -25.06
CA ILE A 152 20.03 10.54 -25.48
C ILE A 152 20.86 10.17 -24.25
N SER A 153 21.39 8.95 -24.23
CA SER A 153 22.19 8.44 -23.12
C SER A 153 23.57 7.98 -23.60
N PRO A 154 24.67 8.43 -22.96
CA PRO A 154 26.01 7.97 -23.28
C PRO A 154 26.21 6.50 -22.85
N ILE A 155 26.79 5.69 -23.72
CA ILE A 155 27.23 4.34 -23.34
C ILE A 155 28.61 4.46 -22.70
N ILE A 156 28.65 4.58 -21.37
CA ILE A 156 29.91 4.61 -20.63
C ILE A 156 30.39 3.16 -20.49
N LYS A 157 31.55 2.84 -21.08
CA LYS A 157 32.20 1.55 -20.81
C LYS A 157 32.63 1.52 -19.35
N ASP A 158 31.94 0.74 -18.54
CA ASP A 158 32.42 0.46 -17.19
C ASP A 158 33.82 -0.13 -17.27
N LYS A 159 34.75 0.47 -16.53
CA LYS A 159 36.18 0.08 -16.48
C LYS A 159 36.42 -1.38 -16.07
N ILE A 160 35.37 -2.08 -15.65
CA ILE A 160 35.41 -3.46 -15.16
C ILE A 160 35.15 -4.48 -16.29
N GLY A 161 34.75 -4.05 -17.50
CA GLY A 161 34.82 -4.87 -18.72
C GLY A 161 34.00 -6.17 -18.71
N LEU A 162 33.04 -6.32 -17.78
CA LEU A 162 32.37 -7.60 -17.54
C LEU A 162 30.91 -7.67 -18.02
N THR A 163 30.29 -6.56 -18.41
CA THR A 163 28.95 -6.56 -19.01
C THR A 163 28.78 -5.36 -19.93
N GLU A 164 28.23 -5.56 -21.15
CA GLU A 164 27.67 -4.46 -21.96
C GLU A 164 26.52 -3.86 -21.14
N SER A 165 26.78 -2.70 -20.55
CA SER A 165 25.94 -2.10 -19.51
C SER A 165 24.61 -1.61 -20.07
N THR A 166 23.55 -1.97 -19.36
CA THR A 166 22.22 -1.34 -19.37
C THR A 166 22.31 0.18 -19.42
N SER A 167 21.37 0.82 -20.12
CA SER A 167 21.26 2.29 -20.19
C SER A 167 21.33 2.90 -18.80
N ASP A 168 22.31 3.78 -18.57
CA ASP A 168 22.38 4.54 -17.34
C ASP A 168 21.33 5.64 -17.40
N GLN A 169 20.12 5.32 -16.94
CA GLN A 169 18.98 6.25 -16.94
C GLN A 169 19.30 7.54 -16.17
N ALA A 170 20.21 7.50 -15.19
CA ALA A 170 20.60 8.69 -14.42
C ALA A 170 21.34 9.73 -15.27
N ASN A 171 22.03 9.30 -16.33
CA ASN A 171 22.78 10.16 -17.24
C ASN A 171 22.04 10.42 -18.56
N ALA A 172 20.81 9.93 -18.72
CA ALA A 172 20.00 10.19 -19.90
C ALA A 172 19.59 11.67 -19.96
N LYS A 173 19.99 12.34 -21.04
CA LYS A 173 19.56 13.71 -21.31
C LYS A 173 18.23 13.65 -22.06
N VAL A 174 17.16 14.10 -21.41
CA VAL A 174 15.81 14.11 -21.97
C VAL A 174 15.71 15.14 -23.10
N CYS A 175 15.19 14.72 -24.25
CA CYS A 175 14.88 15.55 -25.42
C CYS A 175 13.37 15.67 -25.68
N GLU A 176 12.56 14.83 -25.03
CA GLU A 176 11.11 14.80 -25.26
C GLU A 176 10.47 16.15 -24.98
N CYS A 177 9.55 16.57 -25.86
CA CYS A 177 8.80 17.82 -25.77
C CYS A 177 9.66 19.11 -25.71
N ARG A 178 10.87 19.10 -26.28
CA ARG A 178 11.71 20.29 -26.41
C ARG A 178 11.60 20.92 -27.79
N ASP A 179 11.75 22.25 -27.83
CA ASP A 179 11.93 22.99 -29.09
C ASP A 179 13.27 22.65 -29.76
N PHE A 180 13.48 23.20 -30.95
CA PHE A 180 14.65 22.88 -31.77
C PHE A 180 15.95 23.28 -31.07
N ASP A 181 16.02 24.50 -30.53
CA ASP A 181 17.23 25.04 -29.91
C ASP A 181 17.62 24.22 -28.67
N ASN A 182 16.66 23.91 -27.77
CA ASN A 182 16.96 23.09 -26.59
C ASN A 182 17.27 21.64 -26.95
N THR A 183 16.70 21.10 -28.02
CA THR A 183 17.08 19.77 -28.54
C THR A 183 18.52 19.79 -29.06
N MET A 184 18.90 20.83 -29.80
CA MET A 184 20.27 21.01 -30.29
C MET A 184 21.28 21.22 -29.16
N ASP A 185 20.92 21.96 -28.11
CA ASP A 185 21.75 22.12 -26.92
C ASP A 185 22.02 20.77 -26.23
N VAL A 186 21.01 19.90 -26.12
CA VAL A 186 21.19 18.55 -25.58
C VAL A 186 22.16 17.74 -26.46
N LEU A 187 21.97 17.75 -27.77
CA LEU A 187 22.81 17.00 -28.70
C LEU A 187 24.27 17.51 -28.74
N THR A 188 24.46 18.82 -28.68
CA THR A 188 25.79 19.46 -28.70
C THR A 188 26.52 19.36 -27.36
N SER A 189 25.78 19.24 -26.25
CA SER A 189 26.35 19.03 -24.92
C SER A 189 26.94 17.63 -24.69
N LEU A 190 26.84 16.73 -25.67
CA LEU A 190 27.48 15.43 -25.60
C LEU A 190 29.00 15.57 -25.76
N PRO A 191 29.79 14.80 -24.99
CA PRO A 191 31.24 14.77 -25.17
C PRO A 191 31.64 14.43 -26.61
N PRO A 192 32.87 14.77 -27.03
CA PRO A 192 33.39 14.44 -28.35
C PRO A 192 33.24 12.95 -28.68
N ALA A 193 33.08 12.63 -29.97
CA ALA A 193 32.90 11.27 -30.45
C ALA A 193 34.07 10.33 -30.08
N GLU A 194 35.28 10.87 -29.89
CA GLU A 194 36.46 10.12 -29.47
C GLU A 194 36.28 9.50 -28.07
N ASP A 195 35.61 10.23 -27.17
CA ASP A 195 35.34 9.78 -25.79
C ASP A 195 34.08 8.91 -25.72
N LEU A 196 33.12 9.16 -26.60
CA LEU A 196 31.82 8.48 -26.67
C LEU A 196 31.51 7.99 -28.09
N PRO A 197 32.04 6.81 -28.48
CA PRO A 197 31.88 6.29 -29.83
C PRO A 197 30.48 5.75 -30.12
N LYS A 198 29.67 5.47 -29.09
CA LYS A 198 28.29 5.00 -29.22
C LYS A 198 27.38 5.70 -28.22
N VAL A 199 26.15 5.95 -28.63
CA VAL A 199 25.09 6.54 -27.80
C VAL A 199 23.80 5.74 -27.97
N ILE A 200 23.01 5.67 -26.90
CA ILE A 200 21.64 5.17 -26.98
C ILE A 200 20.75 6.37 -27.26
N VAL A 201 19.96 6.29 -28.32
CA VAL A 201 18.98 7.31 -28.69
C VAL A 201 17.60 6.71 -28.45
N GLY A 202 16.86 7.31 -27.53
CA GLY A 202 15.44 7.05 -27.34
C GLY A 202 14.64 7.84 -28.39
N LEU A 203 13.69 7.17 -29.02
CA LEU A 203 12.84 7.69 -30.08
C LEU A 203 11.37 7.50 -29.72
N LYS A 204 10.55 8.46 -30.13
CA LYS A 204 9.09 8.41 -30.18
C LYS A 204 8.68 8.23 -31.65
N ARG A 205 8.18 7.06 -32.01
CA ARG A 205 7.76 6.75 -33.38
C ARG A 205 6.24 6.73 -33.47
N MET A 206 5.67 7.53 -34.37
CA MET A 206 4.24 7.48 -34.65
C MET A 206 3.89 6.22 -35.46
N ARG A 207 2.98 5.41 -34.94
CA ARG A 207 2.52 4.18 -35.60
C ARG A 207 0.99 4.13 -35.65
N ARG A 208 0.46 3.53 -36.71
CA ARG A 208 -0.98 3.21 -36.79
C ARG A 208 -1.29 2.03 -35.87
N TRP A 209 -2.38 2.13 -35.12
CA TRP A 209 -2.86 1.04 -34.30
C TRP A 209 -3.41 -0.11 -35.17
N PRO A 210 -2.85 -1.34 -35.07
CA PRO A 210 -3.36 -2.48 -35.81
C PRO A 210 -4.78 -2.83 -35.35
N LYS A 211 -5.67 -3.07 -36.33
CA LYS A 211 -7.08 -3.41 -36.08
C LYS A 211 -7.31 -4.90 -36.33
N VAL A 212 -7.94 -5.58 -35.36
CA VAL A 212 -8.35 -6.99 -35.44
C VAL A 212 -9.87 -7.04 -35.58
N LYS A 213 -10.34 -7.56 -36.71
CA LYS A 213 -11.78 -7.75 -36.95
C LYS A 213 -12.22 -8.98 -36.17
N THR A 214 -13.08 -8.79 -35.19
CA THR A 214 -13.49 -9.85 -34.27
C THR A 214 -14.97 -10.16 -34.44
N THR A 215 -15.27 -11.38 -34.85
CA THR A 215 -16.65 -11.88 -34.96
C THR A 215 -16.99 -12.65 -33.70
N VAL A 216 -18.03 -12.26 -32.97
CA VAL A 216 -18.47 -12.93 -31.75
C VAL A 216 -19.81 -13.60 -31.99
N GLU A 217 -19.85 -14.93 -31.88
CA GLU A 217 -21.08 -15.73 -31.92
C GLU A 217 -21.62 -15.92 -30.50
N TYR A 218 -22.83 -15.42 -30.26
CA TYR A 218 -23.61 -15.68 -29.06
C TYR A 218 -24.26 -17.07 -29.10
N PRO A 219 -24.44 -17.74 -27.95
CA PRO A 219 -25.25 -18.94 -27.89
C PRO A 219 -26.71 -18.60 -28.25
N SER A 220 -27.38 -19.47 -28.99
CA SER A 220 -28.76 -19.29 -29.45
C SER A 220 -29.79 -18.97 -28.36
N CYS A 221 -29.49 -19.23 -27.08
CA CYS A 221 -30.36 -18.87 -25.97
C CYS A 221 -30.23 -17.43 -25.48
N GLN A 222 -29.18 -16.70 -25.87
CA GLN A 222 -28.98 -15.28 -25.55
C GLN A 222 -29.46 -14.36 -26.68
N VAL A 223 -29.79 -14.94 -27.84
CA VAL A 223 -30.20 -14.20 -29.03
C VAL A 223 -31.72 -14.17 -29.08
N ALA A 224 -32.29 -12.98 -29.26
CA ALA A 224 -33.73 -12.82 -29.46
C ALA A 224 -34.18 -13.55 -30.73
N GLU A 225 -35.40 -14.08 -30.75
CA GLU A 225 -35.93 -14.78 -31.92
C GLU A 225 -35.90 -13.88 -33.16
N GLY A 226 -35.17 -14.30 -34.20
CA GLY A 226 -34.99 -13.55 -35.45
C GLY A 226 -33.79 -12.60 -35.50
N ALA A 227 -33.02 -12.43 -34.41
CA ALA A 227 -31.77 -11.68 -34.44
C ALA A 227 -30.58 -12.53 -34.92
N ASP A 228 -29.58 -11.90 -35.55
CA ASP A 228 -28.35 -12.58 -35.95
C ASP A 228 -27.53 -12.95 -34.68
N PRO A 229 -27.12 -14.21 -34.51
CA PRO A 229 -26.29 -14.61 -33.38
C PRO A 229 -24.86 -14.06 -33.44
N THR A 230 -24.43 -13.51 -34.57
CA THR A 230 -23.07 -13.00 -34.77
C THR A 230 -23.03 -11.48 -34.70
N VAL A 231 -22.02 -10.97 -33.98
CA VAL A 231 -21.75 -9.54 -33.87
C VAL A 231 -20.30 -9.30 -34.25
N GLU A 232 -20.08 -8.45 -35.25
CA GLU A 232 -18.74 -8.01 -35.65
C GLU A 232 -18.32 -6.78 -34.85
N VAL A 233 -17.13 -6.84 -34.27
CA VAL A 233 -16.51 -5.72 -33.55
C VAL A 233 -15.06 -5.58 -33.96
N THR A 234 -14.60 -4.33 -34.10
CA THR A 234 -13.18 -4.06 -34.37
C THR A 234 -12.45 -3.80 -33.07
N LEU A 235 -11.46 -4.63 -32.77
CA LEU A 235 -10.58 -4.51 -31.60
C LEU A 235 -9.23 -3.95 -32.00
N PHE A 236 -8.57 -3.24 -31.09
CA PHE A 236 -7.21 -2.75 -31.28
C PHE A 236 -6.21 -3.78 -30.72
N ALA A 237 -5.08 -3.96 -31.40
CA ALA A 237 -3.99 -4.80 -30.88
C ALA A 237 -3.51 -4.29 -29.50
N GLY A 238 -3.10 -5.16 -28.60
CA GLY A 238 -2.74 -4.78 -27.23
C GLY A 238 -3.93 -4.59 -26.26
N GLU A 239 -5.19 -4.54 -26.74
CA GLU A 239 -6.34 -4.46 -25.84
C GLU A 239 -6.54 -5.78 -25.07
N ASN A 240 -6.94 -5.68 -23.81
CA ASN A 240 -7.44 -6.82 -23.03
C ASN A 240 -8.77 -7.31 -23.63
N LEU A 241 -8.80 -8.57 -24.08
CA LEU A 241 -9.93 -9.12 -24.84
C LEU A 241 -11.27 -8.94 -24.11
N LYS A 242 -11.35 -9.27 -22.82
CA LYS A 242 -12.60 -9.12 -22.05
C LYS A 242 -13.05 -7.67 -21.97
N ARG A 243 -12.17 -6.76 -21.55
CA ARG A 243 -12.51 -5.35 -21.37
C ARG A 243 -12.91 -4.70 -22.70
N ALA A 244 -12.20 -5.04 -23.77
CA ALA A 244 -12.47 -4.53 -25.12
C ALA A 244 -13.86 -4.93 -25.62
N LEU A 245 -14.26 -6.18 -25.37
CA LEU A 245 -15.57 -6.70 -25.71
C LEU A 245 -16.67 -6.05 -24.85
N GLN A 246 -16.47 -5.96 -23.54
CA GLN A 246 -17.44 -5.32 -22.63
C GLN A 246 -17.65 -3.84 -22.95
N THR A 247 -16.58 -3.10 -23.30
CA THR A 247 -16.66 -1.68 -23.70
C THR A 247 -17.47 -1.49 -24.98
N ARG A 248 -17.52 -2.53 -25.84
CA ARG A 248 -18.32 -2.57 -27.07
C ARG A 248 -19.70 -3.20 -26.87
N GLY A 249 -20.14 -3.35 -25.61
CA GLY A 249 -21.46 -3.86 -25.25
C GLY A 249 -21.62 -5.38 -25.32
N ILE A 250 -20.53 -6.13 -25.49
CA ILE A 250 -20.57 -7.60 -25.55
C ILE A 250 -20.48 -8.16 -24.12
N VAL A 251 -21.56 -8.80 -23.67
CA VAL A 251 -21.69 -9.31 -22.29
C VAL A 251 -21.60 -10.84 -22.28
N PHE A 252 -20.68 -11.39 -21.48
CA PHE A 252 -20.44 -12.84 -21.33
C PHE A 252 -21.18 -13.47 -20.13
N GLU A 253 -22.36 -12.96 -19.80
CA GLU A 253 -23.11 -13.43 -18.64
C GLU A 253 -24.00 -14.62 -18.98
N ASP A 254 -23.40 -15.81 -19.13
CA ASP A 254 -24.17 -17.05 -19.04
C ASP A 254 -24.34 -17.41 -17.56
N GLY A 255 -25.58 -17.33 -17.04
CA GLY A 255 -25.97 -17.72 -15.69
C GLY A 255 -25.30 -19.01 -15.17
N GLU A 256 -25.08 -19.97 -16.07
CA GLU A 256 -24.56 -21.29 -15.73
C GLU A 256 -23.03 -21.45 -15.80
N GLN A 257 -22.30 -20.49 -16.37
CA GLN A 257 -20.84 -20.58 -16.52
C GLN A 257 -20.12 -20.50 -15.16
N ARG A 258 -19.04 -21.27 -14.99
CA ARG A 258 -18.20 -21.15 -13.78
C ARG A 258 -17.51 -19.78 -13.76
N LYS A 259 -17.42 -19.19 -12.57
CA LYS A 259 -16.61 -17.98 -12.34
C LYS A 259 -15.14 -18.33 -12.61
N CYS A 260 -14.42 -17.44 -13.27
CA CYS A 260 -13.00 -17.55 -13.51
C CYS A 260 -12.23 -17.36 -12.20
N ASP A 261 -11.25 -18.22 -11.93
CA ASP A 261 -10.43 -18.15 -10.71
C ASP A 261 -9.56 -16.89 -10.64
N PHE A 262 -9.32 -16.21 -11.77
CA PHE A 262 -8.48 -15.00 -11.82
C PHE A 262 -9.25 -13.72 -11.54
N CYS A 263 -10.41 -13.52 -12.17
CA CYS A 263 -11.17 -12.27 -12.05
C CYS A 263 -12.50 -12.40 -11.30
N GLY A 264 -12.85 -13.61 -10.85
CA GLY A 264 -14.12 -13.90 -10.17
C GLY A 264 -15.37 -13.79 -11.06
N GLN A 265 -15.22 -13.40 -12.33
CA GLN A 265 -16.30 -13.21 -13.29
C GLN A 265 -16.26 -14.29 -14.39
N LYS A 266 -17.30 -14.34 -15.22
CA LYS A 266 -17.45 -15.28 -16.32
C LYS A 266 -16.73 -14.72 -17.56
N CYS A 267 -15.61 -15.33 -17.94
CA CYS A 267 -14.76 -14.81 -19.00
C CYS A 267 -14.07 -15.89 -19.82
N MET A 268 -14.63 -17.11 -19.89
CA MET A 268 -14.10 -18.12 -20.81
C MET A 268 -14.77 -17.96 -22.16
N VAL A 269 -13.97 -17.88 -23.22
CA VAL A 269 -14.41 -17.77 -24.60
C VAL A 269 -13.77 -18.89 -25.42
N MET A 270 -14.47 -19.41 -26.42
CA MET A 270 -13.90 -20.36 -27.37
C MET A 270 -13.41 -19.61 -28.61
N VAL A 271 -12.17 -19.85 -29.00
CA VAL A 271 -11.56 -19.28 -30.21
C VAL A 271 -11.75 -20.27 -31.35
N LYS A 272 -12.47 -19.87 -32.39
CA LYS A 272 -12.66 -20.68 -33.61
C LYS A 272 -11.49 -20.50 -34.57
N ASN A 273 -11.17 -19.25 -34.87
CA ASN A 273 -10.10 -18.83 -35.78
C ASN A 273 -9.30 -17.68 -35.13
N GLY A 274 -8.06 -17.46 -35.58
CA GLY A 274 -7.25 -16.33 -35.10
C GLY A 274 -6.49 -16.57 -33.79
N GLN A 275 -6.27 -17.82 -33.35
CA GLN A 275 -5.57 -18.12 -32.10
C GLN A 275 -4.14 -17.50 -32.03
N LYS A 276 -3.45 -17.40 -33.16
CA LYS A 276 -2.13 -16.76 -33.28
C LYS A 276 -2.14 -15.24 -33.04
N LEU A 277 -3.30 -14.60 -33.18
CA LEU A 277 -3.49 -13.17 -32.92
C LEU A 277 -3.65 -12.89 -31.43
N LEU A 278 -3.75 -13.92 -30.58
CA LEU A 278 -3.92 -13.77 -29.15
C LEU A 278 -2.59 -14.01 -28.44
N SER A 279 -2.40 -13.39 -27.28
CA SER A 279 -1.23 -13.64 -26.44
C SER A 279 -1.07 -15.14 -26.12
N PRO A 280 0.15 -15.66 -25.93
CA PRO A 280 0.34 -17.04 -25.49
C PRO A 280 -0.40 -17.31 -24.18
N MET A 281 -0.82 -18.56 -23.96
CA MET A 281 -1.46 -18.94 -22.70
C MET A 281 -0.42 -18.92 -21.58
N SER A 282 -0.82 -18.47 -20.39
CA SER A 282 0.00 -18.68 -19.19
C SER A 282 0.02 -20.16 -18.81
N THR A 283 1.06 -20.65 -18.14
CA THR A 283 1.14 -22.05 -17.67
C THR A 283 -0.07 -22.49 -16.84
N THR A 284 -0.65 -21.57 -16.08
CA THR A 284 -1.90 -21.81 -15.33
C THR A 284 -3.14 -21.88 -16.23
N GLU A 285 -3.20 -21.05 -17.27
CA GLU A 285 -4.28 -21.09 -18.27
C GLU A 285 -4.21 -22.38 -19.10
N GLU A 286 -3.01 -22.82 -19.49
CA GLU A 286 -2.79 -24.09 -20.20
C GLU A 286 -3.31 -25.27 -19.40
N LYS A 287 -2.95 -25.37 -18.12
CA LYS A 287 -3.46 -26.42 -17.22
C LYS A 287 -4.98 -26.37 -17.06
N LEU A 288 -5.56 -25.17 -16.98
CA LEU A 288 -7.01 -24.99 -16.87
C LEU A 288 -7.74 -25.40 -18.17
N MET A 289 -7.10 -25.18 -19.32
CA MET A 289 -7.66 -25.41 -20.66
C MET A 289 -7.19 -26.73 -21.30
N GLU A 290 -6.53 -27.61 -20.55
CA GLU A 290 -6.02 -28.91 -21.04
C GLU A 290 -7.09 -29.73 -21.75
N ARG A 291 -8.34 -29.69 -21.25
CA ARG A 291 -9.48 -30.39 -21.84
C ARG A 291 -10.07 -29.71 -23.07
N ASN A 292 -9.87 -28.40 -23.22
CA ASN A 292 -10.43 -27.59 -24.30
C ASN A 292 -9.38 -26.56 -24.77
N PRO A 293 -8.37 -26.96 -25.56
CA PRO A 293 -7.24 -26.10 -25.92
C PRO A 293 -7.62 -24.90 -26.81
N ARG A 294 -8.84 -24.87 -27.35
CA ARG A 294 -9.40 -23.72 -28.07
C ARG A 294 -10.05 -22.68 -27.17
N CYS A 295 -10.24 -22.98 -25.88
CA CYS A 295 -10.81 -22.03 -24.94
C CYS A 295 -9.71 -21.14 -24.37
N ARG A 296 -10.06 -19.87 -24.13
CA ARG A 296 -9.19 -18.85 -23.56
C ARG A 296 -9.88 -18.15 -22.41
N VAL A 297 -9.10 -17.67 -21.44
CA VAL A 297 -9.56 -16.81 -20.36
C VAL A 297 -9.44 -15.37 -20.83
N SER A 298 -10.52 -14.77 -21.31
CA SER A 298 -10.49 -13.45 -21.98
C SER A 298 -9.99 -12.32 -21.09
N CYS A 299 -10.04 -12.45 -19.75
CA CYS A 299 -9.46 -11.43 -18.86
C CYS A 299 -7.92 -11.46 -18.78
N LYS A 300 -7.29 -12.55 -19.24
CA LYS A 300 -5.82 -12.71 -19.31
C LYS A 300 -5.29 -12.68 -20.74
N THR A 301 -6.19 -12.68 -21.73
CA THR A 301 -5.83 -12.67 -23.14
C THR A 301 -5.73 -11.24 -23.68
N VAL A 302 -4.64 -10.96 -24.40
CA VAL A 302 -4.45 -9.72 -25.16
C VAL A 302 -4.68 -10.02 -26.64
N VAL A 303 -5.38 -9.12 -27.34
CA VAL A 303 -5.70 -9.24 -28.77
C VAL A 303 -4.60 -8.61 -29.63
N GLY A 304 -4.38 -9.11 -30.84
CA GLY A 304 -3.34 -8.61 -31.75
C GLY A 304 -1.93 -8.71 -31.16
N TYR A 305 -1.61 -9.83 -30.50
CA TYR A 305 -0.29 -10.03 -29.90
C TYR A 305 0.83 -9.85 -30.94
N GLY A 306 1.86 -9.07 -30.58
CA GLY A 306 2.90 -8.67 -31.52
C GLY A 306 2.42 -7.72 -32.63
N MET A 307 1.41 -6.89 -32.34
CA MET A 307 0.89 -5.86 -33.25
C MET A 307 0.36 -6.42 -34.58
N GLN A 308 -0.25 -7.60 -34.56
CA GLN A 308 -0.76 -8.26 -35.75
C GLN A 308 -2.22 -7.87 -36.05
N GLU A 309 -2.51 -7.64 -37.33
CA GLU A 309 -3.88 -7.53 -37.86
C GLU A 309 -4.39 -8.90 -38.31
N GLY A 310 -5.71 -9.07 -38.29
CA GLY A 310 -6.35 -10.23 -38.86
C GLY A 310 -7.78 -10.38 -38.38
N ASP A 311 -8.35 -11.54 -38.71
CA ASP A 311 -9.71 -11.91 -38.34
C ASP A 311 -9.68 -12.88 -37.15
N LEU A 312 -10.49 -12.59 -36.14
CA LEU A 312 -10.61 -13.35 -34.90
C LEU A 312 -12.06 -13.79 -34.70
N ASP A 313 -12.31 -15.09 -34.75
CA ASP A 313 -13.66 -15.62 -34.55
C ASP A 313 -13.78 -16.22 -33.15
N LEU A 314 -14.70 -15.67 -32.37
CA LEU A 314 -14.98 -16.07 -31.00
C LEU A 314 -16.38 -16.65 -30.88
N LYS A 315 -16.53 -17.61 -29.98
CA LYS A 315 -17.82 -18.18 -29.60
C LYS A 315 -17.97 -18.11 -28.09
N SER A 316 -19.05 -17.49 -27.66
CA SER A 316 -19.43 -17.49 -26.24
C SER A 316 -19.84 -18.90 -25.83
N LEU A 317 -19.26 -19.39 -24.73
CA LEU A 317 -19.47 -20.75 -24.27
C LEU A 317 -20.80 -20.86 -23.54
N LYS A 318 -21.73 -21.65 -24.08
CA LYS A 318 -22.82 -22.21 -23.29
C LYS A 318 -22.26 -23.32 -22.41
N ARG A 319 -22.73 -23.45 -21.16
CA ARG A 319 -22.45 -24.66 -20.39
C ARG A 319 -22.92 -25.88 -21.18
N LEU A 320 -21.97 -26.68 -21.69
CA LEU A 320 -22.25 -28.04 -22.15
C LEU A 320 -22.86 -28.78 -20.95
N LYS A 321 -24.18 -29.01 -20.99
CA LYS A 321 -24.88 -29.88 -20.03
C LYS A 321 -24.20 -31.26 -20.13
N ARG A 322 -23.26 -31.52 -19.22
CA ARG A 322 -22.69 -32.83 -18.85
C ARG A 322 -22.66 -33.88 -19.98
N LEU A 323 -21.54 -33.98 -20.68
CA LEU A 323 -20.95 -35.29 -20.97
C LEU A 323 -20.22 -35.77 -19.71
N ASN A 324 -20.99 -36.10 -18.66
CA ASN A 324 -20.50 -36.89 -17.54
C ASN A 324 -21.21 -38.23 -17.59
N SER A 325 -20.73 -39.13 -18.44
CA SER A 325 -21.04 -40.56 -18.31
C SER A 325 -19.95 -41.46 -18.90
N THR A 326 -18.65 -41.11 -18.82
CA THR A 326 -17.57 -42.10 -19.04
C THR A 326 -16.18 -41.54 -18.70
N ILE A 327 -15.79 -41.57 -17.43
CA ILE A 327 -14.40 -41.76 -16.95
C ILE A 327 -14.58 -42.56 -15.65
N ALA A 328 -14.54 -43.90 -15.62
CA ALA A 328 -13.43 -44.79 -15.97
C ALA A 328 -12.10 -44.36 -15.32
N SER A 329 -12.00 -44.62 -14.02
CA SER A 329 -10.86 -45.29 -13.39
C SER A 329 -9.52 -45.19 -14.13
N CYS A 330 -8.68 -44.24 -13.73
CA CYS A 330 -7.22 -44.36 -13.79
C CYS A 330 -6.62 -43.68 -12.55
N GLY A 331 -6.06 -44.50 -11.67
CA GLY A 331 -5.33 -44.22 -10.42
C GLY A 331 -5.02 -42.77 -10.03
N GLY A 332 -5.84 -42.21 -9.14
CA GLY A 332 -5.45 -41.11 -8.26
C GLY A 332 -5.77 -41.54 -6.83
N ALA A 333 -4.78 -41.53 -5.94
CA ALA A 333 -4.98 -41.88 -4.54
C ALA A 333 -6.07 -40.98 -3.94
N GLU A 334 -7.17 -41.61 -3.55
CA GLU A 334 -8.32 -40.99 -2.90
C GLU A 334 -7.86 -40.39 -1.57
N VAL A 335 -7.55 -39.08 -1.55
CA VAL A 335 -7.39 -38.33 -0.29
C VAL A 335 -8.78 -38.17 0.30
N LYS A 336 -9.30 -39.24 0.92
CA LYS A 336 -10.50 -39.16 1.73
C LYS A 336 -10.19 -38.19 2.87
N PRO A 337 -10.98 -37.13 3.04
CA PRO A 337 -10.70 -36.13 4.06
C PRO A 337 -10.72 -36.81 5.44
N LEU A 338 -9.82 -36.40 6.34
CA LEU A 338 -9.54 -37.06 7.63
C LEU A 338 -10.80 -37.35 8.48
N TRP A 339 -11.85 -36.53 8.36
CA TRP A 339 -13.14 -36.73 9.04
C TRP A 339 -13.91 -37.97 8.57
N ALA A 340 -13.69 -38.44 7.34
CA ALA A 340 -14.26 -39.69 6.82
C ALA A 340 -13.50 -40.93 7.30
N LYS A 341 -12.22 -40.79 7.68
CA LYS A 341 -11.42 -41.90 8.23
C LYS A 341 -11.61 -42.07 9.74
N TYR A 342 -11.92 -41.00 10.48
CA TYR A 342 -12.08 -41.05 11.95
C TYR A 342 -13.25 -40.18 12.44
N PRO A 343 -14.51 -40.54 12.13
CA PRO A 343 -15.67 -39.73 12.47
C PRO A 343 -15.79 -39.45 13.97
N LEU A 344 -15.38 -40.41 14.81
CA LEU A 344 -15.43 -40.29 16.27
C LEU A 344 -14.43 -39.26 16.81
N THR A 345 -13.18 -39.23 16.31
CA THR A 345 -12.17 -38.27 16.77
C THR A 345 -12.42 -36.87 16.22
N SER A 346 -12.92 -36.74 15.00
CA SER A 346 -13.34 -35.43 14.48
C SER A 346 -14.53 -34.87 15.25
N ALA A 347 -15.49 -35.72 15.66
CA ALA A 347 -16.62 -35.29 16.46
C ALA A 347 -16.19 -34.83 17.87
N THR A 348 -15.29 -35.55 18.53
CA THR A 348 -14.78 -35.14 19.86
C THR A 348 -13.93 -33.87 19.78
N THR A 349 -13.10 -33.70 18.75
CA THR A 349 -12.33 -32.45 18.56
C THR A 349 -13.24 -31.25 18.28
N LEU A 350 -14.28 -31.42 17.44
CA LEU A 350 -15.25 -30.35 17.18
C LEU A 350 -16.09 -30.01 18.42
N LEU A 351 -16.47 -31.01 19.21
CA LEU A 351 -17.20 -30.79 20.46
C LEU A 351 -16.32 -30.09 21.51
N GLY A 352 -15.07 -30.52 21.64
CA GLY A 352 -14.07 -29.91 22.53
C GLY A 352 -13.77 -28.46 22.14
N LEU A 353 -13.58 -28.20 20.85
CA LEU A 353 -13.39 -26.85 20.33
C LEU A 353 -14.65 -25.99 20.56
N GLY A 354 -15.84 -26.54 20.35
CA GLY A 354 -17.11 -25.85 20.62
C GLY A 354 -17.29 -25.48 22.09
N ILE A 355 -16.88 -26.34 23.02
CA ILE A 355 -16.92 -26.07 24.47
C ILE A 355 -15.92 -24.97 24.84
N ILE A 356 -14.68 -25.05 24.34
CA ILE A 356 -13.64 -24.02 24.58
C ILE A 356 -14.12 -22.65 24.07
N LEU A 357 -14.64 -22.59 22.83
CA LEU A 357 -15.14 -21.34 22.23
C LEU A 357 -16.39 -20.79 22.96
N LYS A 358 -17.22 -21.67 23.54
CA LYS A 358 -18.38 -21.22 24.33
C LYS A 358 -17.95 -20.61 25.67
N THR A 359 -16.92 -21.15 26.32
CA THR A 359 -16.41 -20.60 27.58
C THR A 359 -15.66 -19.27 27.40
N THR A 360 -15.12 -18.98 26.22
CA THR A 360 -14.45 -17.70 25.92
C THR A 360 -15.42 -16.55 25.62
N GLY A 361 -16.74 -16.79 25.63
CA GLY A 361 -17.74 -15.76 25.33
C GLY A 361 -17.73 -14.60 26.31
N ARG A 362 -17.23 -14.78 27.55
CA ARG A 362 -17.02 -13.70 28.53
C ARG A 362 -15.70 -13.90 29.24
N THR A 363 -14.79 -12.96 29.07
CA THR A 363 -13.48 -12.99 29.72
C THR A 363 -13.14 -11.59 30.21
N GLU A 364 -12.81 -11.49 31.49
CA GLU A 364 -12.13 -10.33 32.04
C GLU A 364 -10.64 -10.46 31.74
N LYS A 365 -9.95 -9.35 31.46
CA LYS A 365 -8.49 -9.30 31.25
C LYS A 365 -7.99 -10.30 30.19
N PHE A 366 -8.44 -10.15 28.94
CA PHE A 366 -8.21 -11.17 27.90
C PHE A 366 -6.78 -11.18 27.30
N TYR A 367 -6.05 -10.08 27.45
CA TYR A 367 -4.61 -10.01 27.22
C TYR A 367 -3.97 -8.91 28.08
N GLU A 368 -2.67 -9.04 28.33
CA GLU A 368 -1.85 -8.01 28.98
C GLU A 368 -0.41 -8.14 28.47
N HIS A 369 0.13 -7.05 27.93
CA HIS A 369 1.51 -6.94 27.46
C HIS A 369 2.14 -5.71 28.11
N ARG A 370 3.38 -5.84 28.59
CA ARG A 370 4.12 -4.73 29.19
C ARG A 370 5.56 -4.74 28.72
N PHE A 371 6.13 -3.56 28.49
CA PHE A 371 7.54 -3.40 28.15
C PHE A 371 8.02 -2.00 28.55
N VAL A 372 9.33 -1.88 28.78
CA VAL A 372 9.94 -0.63 29.26
C VAL A 372 10.65 0.07 28.11
N VAL A 373 10.43 1.38 27.97
CA VAL A 373 11.05 2.25 26.95
C VAL A 373 11.71 3.46 27.61
N ASN A 374 12.64 4.07 26.89
CA ASN A 374 13.33 5.28 27.31
C ASN A 374 13.05 6.39 26.28
N VAL A 375 11.88 7.00 26.40
CA VAL A 375 11.33 8.01 25.49
C VAL A 375 10.72 9.13 26.36
N ASP A 376 10.62 10.35 25.84
CA ASP A 376 9.93 11.43 26.53
C ASP A 376 8.44 11.08 26.74
N PRO A 377 7.90 11.20 27.98
CA PRO A 377 6.51 10.87 28.26
C PRO A 377 5.51 11.71 27.45
N ASP A 378 5.79 12.98 27.19
CA ASP A 378 4.89 13.86 26.45
C ASP A 378 4.77 13.42 24.99
N ASP A 379 5.89 13.01 24.39
CA ASP A 379 5.95 12.50 23.03
C ASP A 379 5.24 11.15 22.91
N LEU A 380 5.39 10.29 23.92
CA LEU A 380 4.70 9.01 23.98
C LEU A 380 3.18 9.16 24.17
N ALA A 381 2.74 10.14 24.97
CA ALA A 381 1.33 10.51 25.11
C ALA A 381 0.77 11.03 23.78
N GLY A 382 1.54 11.86 23.06
CA GLY A 382 1.21 12.32 21.71
C GLY A 382 1.09 11.17 20.70
N PHE A 383 1.98 10.17 20.77
CA PHE A 383 1.93 8.99 19.91
C PHE A 383 0.66 8.15 20.13
N TYR A 384 0.30 7.85 21.38
CA TYR A 384 -0.93 7.11 21.68
C TYR A 384 -2.21 7.94 21.44
N GLY A 385 -2.16 9.25 21.68
CA GLY A 385 -3.26 10.17 21.42
C GLY A 385 -3.53 10.44 19.95
N GLY A 386 -2.51 10.32 19.10
CA GLY A 386 -2.56 10.68 17.68
C GLY A 386 -2.87 9.53 16.72
N GLU A 387 -2.76 9.84 15.43
CA GLU A 387 -2.96 8.90 14.33
C GLU A 387 -1.82 7.88 14.20
N ASN A 388 -0.61 8.24 14.67
CA ASN A 388 0.60 7.41 14.57
C ASN A 388 0.42 6.01 15.20
N PHE A 389 -0.23 5.91 16.36
CA PHE A 389 -0.53 4.62 16.97
C PHE A 389 -1.58 3.83 16.17
N MET A 390 -2.54 4.51 15.54
CA MET A 390 -3.59 3.86 14.75
C MET A 390 -3.04 3.23 13.47
N GLU A 391 -2.00 3.80 12.86
CA GLU A 391 -1.32 3.21 11.71
C GLU A 391 -0.72 1.84 12.06
N LEU A 392 -0.04 1.75 13.22
CA LEU A 392 0.49 0.48 13.74
C LEU A 392 -0.63 -0.49 14.16
N PHE A 393 -1.72 0.02 14.75
CA PHE A 393 -2.90 -0.76 15.13
C PHE A 393 -3.53 -1.45 13.91
N CYS A 394 -3.56 -0.80 12.75
CA CYS A 394 -4.27 -1.36 11.60
C CYS A 394 -3.53 -2.47 10.85
N VAL A 395 -2.24 -2.72 11.14
CA VAL A 395 -1.32 -3.71 10.53
C VAL A 395 -1.12 -3.56 9.01
N LEU A 396 -2.19 -3.31 8.26
CA LEU A 396 -2.21 -3.14 6.81
C LEU A 396 -2.81 -1.76 6.48
N PRO A 397 -2.20 -0.99 5.55
CA PRO A 397 -2.62 0.39 5.24
C PRO A 397 -4.10 0.55 4.86
N PHE A 398 -4.65 -0.42 4.11
CA PHE A 398 -6.04 -0.36 3.67
C PHE A 398 -7.04 -0.53 4.83
N VAL A 399 -6.66 -1.21 5.92
CA VAL A 399 -7.50 -1.35 7.11
C VAL A 399 -7.57 -0.01 7.84
N GLY A 400 -6.45 0.71 7.92
CA GLY A 400 -6.41 2.08 8.45
C GLY A 400 -7.32 3.00 7.66
N THR A 401 -7.24 2.93 6.32
CA THR A 401 -8.11 3.72 5.44
C THR A 401 -9.59 3.36 5.67
N LEU A 402 -9.93 2.08 5.78
CA LEU A 402 -11.30 1.63 5.98
C LEU A 402 -11.88 2.06 7.34
N MET A 403 -11.11 1.90 8.42
CA MET A 403 -11.57 2.20 9.78
C MET A 403 -11.55 3.70 10.08
N MET A 404 -10.52 4.43 9.64
CA MET A 404 -10.36 5.85 9.94
C MET A 404 -11.12 6.75 8.97
N ARG A 405 -11.20 6.42 7.67
CA ARG A 405 -11.88 7.26 6.66
C ARG A 405 -13.30 6.81 6.34
N GLY A 406 -13.67 5.58 6.69
CA GLY A 406 -15.02 5.04 6.49
C GLY A 406 -15.94 5.18 7.71
N GLY A 407 -15.50 5.87 8.76
CA GLY A 407 -16.27 6.06 9.99
C GLY A 407 -17.02 7.40 10.01
N GLU A 408 -18.27 7.39 10.47
CA GLU A 408 -19.05 8.59 10.77
C GLU A 408 -19.00 8.86 12.28
N PHE A 409 -18.84 10.11 12.71
CA PHE A 409 -18.83 10.46 14.13
C PHE A 409 -20.24 10.85 14.56
N ASP A 410 -20.74 10.27 15.66
CA ASP A 410 -21.96 10.74 16.29
C ASP A 410 -21.71 11.95 17.22
N ASP A 411 -22.79 12.56 17.70
CA ASP A 411 -22.76 13.70 18.61
C ASP A 411 -22.13 13.35 19.98
N GLU A 412 -22.01 12.07 20.31
CA GLU A 412 -21.42 11.56 21.55
C GLU A 412 -19.91 11.26 21.42
N GLY A 413 -19.34 11.45 20.22
CA GLY A 413 -17.93 11.16 19.92
C GLY A 413 -17.64 9.68 19.68
N THR A 414 -18.66 8.86 19.44
CA THR A 414 -18.54 7.47 19.02
C THR A 414 -18.39 7.41 17.49
N VAL A 415 -17.45 6.61 17.03
CA VAL A 415 -17.23 6.37 15.60
C VAL A 415 -18.05 5.17 15.15
N HIS A 416 -18.94 5.40 14.18
CA HIS A 416 -19.73 4.41 13.48
C HIS A 416 -18.99 3.95 12.23
N THR A 417 -18.45 2.73 12.23
CA THR A 417 -17.74 2.17 11.08
C THR A 417 -18.34 0.83 10.66
N THR A 418 -17.92 0.33 9.49
CA THR A 418 -18.42 -0.95 8.97
C THR A 418 -17.86 -2.12 9.80
N GLY A 419 -18.75 -2.78 10.55
CA GLY A 419 -18.45 -3.95 11.37
C GLY A 419 -18.51 -5.27 10.60
N PHE A 420 -18.34 -6.39 11.31
CA PHE A 420 -18.41 -7.72 10.69
C PHE A 420 -19.13 -8.77 11.53
N PRO A 421 -20.34 -9.18 11.11
CA PRO A 421 -21.26 -8.52 10.17
C PRO A 421 -22.03 -7.37 10.85
N GLY A 422 -22.18 -6.23 10.18
CA GLY A 422 -23.03 -5.12 10.67
C GLY A 422 -22.27 -3.82 10.90
N GLU A 423 -22.55 -3.15 12.01
CA GLU A 423 -22.03 -1.84 12.38
C GLU A 423 -21.14 -1.95 13.61
N MET A 424 -19.94 -1.39 13.54
CA MET A 424 -18.99 -1.36 14.66
C MET A 424 -18.94 0.04 15.24
N LEU A 425 -19.25 0.14 16.53
CA LEU A 425 -19.17 1.36 17.31
C LEU A 425 -17.84 1.39 18.06
N VAL A 426 -17.06 2.44 17.85
CA VAL A 426 -15.77 2.64 18.52
C VAL A 426 -15.86 3.90 19.38
N SER A 427 -15.73 3.76 20.70
CA SER A 427 -15.64 4.91 21.60
C SER A 427 -14.28 4.96 22.28
N MET A 428 -13.69 6.15 22.31
CA MET A 428 -12.34 6.39 22.81
C MET A 428 -12.39 7.37 23.99
N VAL A 429 -11.70 7.05 25.07
CA VAL A 429 -11.56 7.91 26.24
C VAL A 429 -10.08 8.02 26.58
N PHE A 430 -9.60 9.25 26.67
CA PHE A 430 -8.23 9.56 27.08
C PHE A 430 -8.23 9.97 28.55
N SER A 431 -7.30 9.41 29.32
CA SER A 431 -7.06 9.78 30.72
C SER A 431 -5.58 10.01 30.89
N GLU A 432 -5.22 11.13 31.53
CA GLU A 432 -3.83 11.51 31.78
C GLU A 432 -3.71 12.08 33.20
N ASP A 433 -2.61 11.75 33.86
CA ASP A 433 -2.20 12.39 35.11
C ASP A 433 -0.85 13.09 34.87
N GLU A 434 -0.77 14.38 35.23
CA GLU A 434 0.48 15.15 35.20
C GLU A 434 1.18 15.04 36.58
N ASN A 435 2.51 14.92 36.58
CA ASN A 435 3.31 15.03 37.81
C ASN A 435 3.45 16.50 38.26
N ASP A 436 4.08 16.72 39.42
CA ASP A 436 4.33 18.07 39.95
C ASP A 436 5.16 18.98 39.02
N ASN A 437 5.88 18.39 38.05
CA ASN A 437 6.67 19.11 37.05
C ASN A 437 5.86 19.45 35.78
N GLY A 438 4.59 19.04 35.70
CA GLY A 438 3.73 19.22 34.54
C GLY A 438 4.07 18.30 33.35
N GLN A 439 4.80 17.21 33.57
CA GLN A 439 5.00 16.16 32.58
C GLN A 439 3.95 15.06 32.77
N THR A 440 3.53 14.41 31.69
CA THR A 440 2.58 13.29 31.76
C THR A 440 3.20 12.09 32.50
N ASP A 441 2.72 11.79 33.71
CA ASP A 441 3.21 10.68 34.53
C ASP A 441 2.52 9.36 34.16
N TRP A 442 1.24 9.45 33.86
CA TRP A 442 0.41 8.34 33.44
C TRP A 442 -0.49 8.78 32.29
N PHE A 443 -0.61 7.93 31.28
CA PHE A 443 -1.50 8.14 30.15
C PHE A 443 -2.20 6.84 29.81
N ASN A 444 -3.50 6.91 29.54
CA ASN A 444 -4.31 5.77 29.13
C ASN A 444 -5.33 6.15 28.05
N LYS A 445 -5.17 5.56 26.88
CA LYS A 445 -6.18 5.51 25.83
C LYS A 445 -7.03 4.27 26.02
N ARG A 446 -8.28 4.46 26.46
CA ARG A 446 -9.28 3.40 26.61
C ARG A 446 -10.20 3.38 25.40
N GLU A 447 -10.12 2.32 24.61
CA GLU A 447 -10.92 2.12 23.40
C GLU A 447 -11.93 0.98 23.61
N ARG A 448 -13.20 1.26 23.38
CA ARG A 448 -14.27 0.27 23.39
C ARG A 448 -14.73 0.01 21.96
N PHE A 449 -14.72 -1.26 21.58
CA PHE A 449 -15.21 -1.72 20.29
C PHE A 449 -16.46 -2.57 20.52
N LYS A 450 -17.59 -2.15 19.95
CA LYS A 450 -18.88 -2.81 20.09
C LYS A 450 -19.48 -3.05 18.72
N ASP A 451 -19.51 -4.31 18.30
CA ASP A 451 -20.04 -4.73 17.02
C ASP A 451 -21.51 -5.16 17.15
N LEU A 452 -22.35 -4.61 16.30
CA LEU A 452 -23.79 -4.82 16.25
C LEU A 452 -24.17 -5.53 14.94
N PHE A 453 -24.66 -6.75 15.05
CA PHE A 453 -25.21 -7.50 13.93
C PHE A 453 -26.72 -7.60 14.03
N MET A 454 -27.44 -7.04 13.05
CA MET A 454 -28.92 -7.05 13.01
C MET A 454 -29.56 -6.50 14.30
N GLY A 455 -28.95 -5.48 14.91
CA GLY A 455 -29.39 -4.90 16.19
C GLY A 455 -28.99 -5.69 17.44
N TYR A 456 -28.36 -6.87 17.28
CA TYR A 456 -27.83 -7.66 18.39
C TYR A 456 -26.34 -7.44 18.56
N LYS A 457 -25.88 -7.35 19.81
CA LYS A 457 -24.45 -7.27 20.14
C LYS A 457 -23.74 -8.56 19.73
N ALA A 458 -22.92 -8.51 18.68
CA ALA A 458 -22.10 -9.61 18.23
C ALA A 458 -20.93 -9.83 19.20
N TRP A 459 -20.19 -8.76 19.51
CA TRP A 459 -19.17 -8.71 20.53
C TRP A 459 -18.93 -7.28 21.03
N ASP A 460 -18.36 -7.16 22.23
CA ASP A 460 -18.07 -5.92 22.93
C ASP A 460 -16.78 -6.12 23.73
N MET A 461 -15.76 -5.34 23.41
CA MET A 461 -14.47 -5.43 24.08
C MET A 461 -13.95 -4.04 24.42
N VAL A 462 -13.12 -3.99 25.45
CA VAL A 462 -12.40 -2.77 25.84
C VAL A 462 -10.92 -3.07 25.90
N SER A 463 -10.14 -2.23 25.25
CA SER A 463 -8.68 -2.25 25.26
C SER A 463 -8.13 -0.95 25.83
N ASN A 464 -7.07 -1.05 26.60
CA ASN A 464 -6.36 0.06 27.22
C ASN A 464 -4.92 0.06 26.71
N PHE A 465 -4.51 1.19 26.14
CA PHE A 465 -3.17 1.43 25.62
C PHE A 465 -2.59 2.65 26.31
N GLY A 466 -1.45 2.49 26.96
CA GLY A 466 -0.92 3.57 27.77
C GLY A 466 0.48 3.31 28.28
N PHE A 467 0.93 4.21 29.15
CA PHE A 467 2.18 4.07 29.86
C PHE A 467 2.08 4.68 31.26
N ARG A 468 3.03 4.30 32.12
CA ARG A 468 3.28 4.94 33.40
C ARG A 468 4.78 5.14 33.61
N THR A 469 5.16 6.24 34.23
CA THR A 469 6.54 6.45 34.68
C THR A 469 6.83 5.55 35.88
N LEU A 470 7.91 4.79 35.81
CA LEU A 470 8.42 4.02 36.93
C LEU A 470 9.25 4.94 37.85
N PRO A 471 9.44 4.59 39.14
CA PRO A 471 10.30 5.35 40.05
C PRO A 471 11.73 5.56 39.52
N SER A 472 12.21 4.69 38.63
CA SER A 472 13.50 4.82 37.96
C SER A 472 13.56 5.90 36.87
N GLY A 473 12.45 6.59 36.59
CA GLY A 473 12.30 7.55 35.49
C GLY A 473 12.10 6.90 34.11
N ARG A 474 12.13 5.57 34.01
CA ARG A 474 11.81 4.86 32.75
C ARG A 474 10.30 4.70 32.59
N LEU A 475 9.82 4.61 31.35
CA LEU A 475 8.39 4.44 31.06
C LEU A 475 8.04 2.96 30.88
N GLU A 476 7.09 2.45 31.65
CA GLU A 476 6.46 1.15 31.42
C GLU A 476 5.22 1.34 30.54
N VAL A 477 5.33 0.90 29.29
CA VAL A 477 4.22 0.83 28.35
C VAL A 477 3.40 -0.42 28.65
N TYR A 478 2.07 -0.30 28.64
CA TYR A 478 1.16 -1.42 28.82
C TYR A 478 0.03 -1.42 27.78
N HIS A 479 -0.26 -2.60 27.25
CA HIS A 479 -1.44 -2.88 26.42
C HIS A 479 -2.27 -3.94 27.14
N SER A 480 -3.50 -3.61 27.56
CA SER A 480 -4.34 -4.53 28.32
C SER A 480 -5.78 -4.56 27.83
N GLY A 481 -6.33 -5.76 27.64
CA GLY A 481 -7.73 -5.95 27.26
C GLY A 481 -8.61 -6.09 28.49
N GLU A 482 -9.33 -5.04 28.91
CA GLU A 482 -10.13 -5.01 30.15
C GLU A 482 -11.18 -6.12 30.20
N TYR A 483 -11.96 -6.28 29.13
CA TYR A 483 -12.90 -7.38 28.99
C TYR A 483 -13.22 -7.67 27.51
N PHE A 484 -13.72 -8.88 27.26
CA PHE A 484 -14.32 -9.30 25.99
C PHE A 484 -15.63 -10.05 26.28
N ASP A 485 -16.74 -9.60 25.70
CA ASP A 485 -18.07 -10.21 25.82
C ASP A 485 -18.70 -10.40 24.45
N SER A 486 -19.01 -11.65 24.08
CA SER A 486 -19.65 -12.01 22.82
C SER A 486 -20.88 -12.89 23.04
N ASN A 487 -21.95 -12.57 22.33
CA ASN A 487 -23.19 -13.34 22.37
C ASN A 487 -23.24 -14.47 21.32
N ILE A 488 -22.25 -14.55 20.42
CA ILE A 488 -22.20 -15.55 19.34
C ILE A 488 -21.06 -16.53 19.65
N PRO A 489 -21.29 -17.68 20.29
CA PRO A 489 -20.23 -18.45 20.96
C PRO A 489 -19.04 -18.85 20.07
N ILE A 490 -19.32 -19.45 18.91
CA ILE A 490 -18.26 -19.93 18.00
C ILE A 490 -17.52 -18.75 17.37
N PHE A 491 -18.27 -17.76 16.89
CA PHE A 491 -17.72 -16.60 16.20
C PHE A 491 -16.96 -15.69 17.16
N GLY A 492 -17.51 -15.44 18.34
CA GLY A 492 -16.91 -14.71 19.44
C GLY A 492 -15.58 -15.31 19.87
N GLY A 493 -15.48 -16.63 19.97
CA GLY A 493 -14.21 -17.29 20.24
C GLY A 493 -13.17 -17.06 19.13
N ILE A 494 -13.55 -17.10 17.85
CA ILE A 494 -12.64 -16.76 16.73
C ILE A 494 -12.16 -15.31 16.86
N VAL A 495 -13.09 -14.36 17.05
CA VAL A 495 -12.78 -12.93 17.19
C VAL A 495 -11.86 -12.69 18.40
N TYR A 496 -12.14 -13.34 19.53
CA TYR A 496 -11.29 -13.31 20.73
C TYR A 496 -9.85 -13.72 20.41
N TYR A 497 -9.65 -14.85 19.73
CA TYR A 497 -8.30 -15.31 19.38
C TYR A 497 -7.62 -14.40 18.37
N VAL A 498 -8.35 -13.86 17.38
CA VAL A 498 -7.81 -12.88 16.43
C VAL A 498 -7.32 -11.64 17.17
N PHE A 499 -8.11 -11.06 18.07
CA PHE A 499 -7.69 -9.90 18.85
C PHE A 499 -6.56 -10.21 19.82
N LYS A 500 -6.53 -11.41 20.39
CA LYS A 500 -5.42 -11.83 21.25
C LYS A 500 -4.11 -11.92 20.48
N VAL A 501 -4.10 -12.54 19.30
CA VAL A 501 -2.91 -12.61 18.43
C VAL A 501 -2.54 -11.21 17.93
N HIS A 502 -3.53 -10.41 17.52
CA HIS A 502 -3.33 -9.03 17.10
C HIS A 502 -2.72 -8.17 18.21
N SER A 503 -3.16 -8.31 19.47
CA SER A 503 -2.58 -7.58 20.60
C SER A 503 -1.10 -7.89 20.82
N TYR A 504 -0.69 -9.15 20.59
CA TYR A 504 0.71 -9.55 20.69
C TYR A 504 1.55 -8.91 19.58
N TRP A 505 1.03 -8.95 18.35
CA TRP A 505 1.66 -8.25 17.23
C TRP A 505 1.79 -6.75 17.47
N LEU A 506 0.71 -6.11 17.93
CA LEU A 506 0.69 -4.67 18.20
C LEU A 506 1.68 -4.28 19.30
N ALA A 507 1.75 -5.06 20.38
CA ALA A 507 2.73 -4.85 21.45
C ALA A 507 4.17 -4.97 20.92
N PHE A 508 4.45 -6.00 20.11
CA PHE A 508 5.74 -6.18 19.45
C PHE A 508 6.08 -5.02 18.51
N ALA A 509 5.14 -4.66 17.63
CA ALA A 509 5.27 -3.59 16.65
C ALA A 509 5.55 -2.24 17.30
N THR A 510 4.80 -1.92 18.36
CA THR A 510 4.97 -0.70 19.13
C THR A 510 6.30 -0.68 19.86
N ALA A 511 6.69 -1.78 20.52
CA ALA A 511 7.98 -1.89 21.18
C ALA A 511 9.15 -1.74 20.20
N TYR A 512 9.03 -2.32 19.00
CA TYR A 512 10.02 -2.20 17.94
C TYR A 512 10.14 -0.75 17.44
N HIS A 513 9.01 -0.14 17.06
CA HIS A 513 8.95 1.23 16.56
C HIS A 513 9.53 2.22 17.58
N LEU A 514 9.06 2.17 18.84
CA LEU A 514 9.54 3.05 19.92
C LEU A 514 11.03 2.89 20.23
N LYS A 515 11.57 1.67 20.08
CA LYS A 515 12.97 1.40 20.42
C LYS A 515 13.95 1.81 19.32
N TYR A 516 13.55 1.73 18.05
CA TYR A 516 14.48 1.87 16.93
C TYR A 516 14.22 3.10 16.06
N HIS A 517 12.99 3.57 15.94
CA HIS A 517 12.60 4.59 14.95
C HIS A 517 11.98 5.84 15.56
N ALA A 518 11.07 5.69 16.52
CA ALA A 518 10.26 6.81 17.01
C ALA A 518 11.10 7.93 17.62
N PHE A 519 10.75 9.18 17.30
CA PHE A 519 11.31 10.40 17.89
C PHE A 519 12.82 10.58 17.66
N ARG A 520 13.35 10.02 16.56
CA ARG A 520 14.77 10.10 16.19
C ARG A 520 15.03 10.88 14.90
N ALA A 521 13.97 11.32 14.21
CA ALA A 521 14.11 12.05 12.97
C ALA A 521 14.70 13.45 13.20
N ASP A 522 16.01 13.59 12.98
CA ASP A 522 16.68 14.88 12.87
C ASP A 522 16.86 15.28 11.39
N THR A 523 16.75 14.32 10.48
CA THR A 523 16.88 14.48 9.03
C THR A 523 15.63 13.99 8.28
N ASP A 524 15.40 14.52 7.07
CA ASP A 524 14.28 14.11 6.21
C ASP A 524 14.29 12.59 5.92
N GLU A 525 15.48 11.99 5.75
CA GLU A 525 15.62 10.53 5.53
C GLU A 525 15.18 9.71 6.75
N GLU A 526 15.48 10.18 7.97
CA GLU A 526 15.06 9.52 9.20
C GLU A 526 13.56 9.69 9.45
N GLU A 527 12.98 10.84 9.05
CA GLU A 527 11.54 11.07 9.10
C GLU A 527 10.79 10.09 8.19
N GLU A 528 11.27 9.89 6.95
CA GLU A 528 10.71 8.90 6.03
C GLU A 528 10.82 7.46 6.59
N LEU A 529 11.92 7.12 7.25
CA LEU A 529 12.09 5.82 7.89
C LEU A 529 11.13 5.65 9.07
N GLU A 530 10.94 6.70 9.87
CA GLU A 530 9.99 6.71 10.97
C GLU A 530 8.56 6.51 10.45
N GLU A 531 8.17 7.19 9.36
CA GLU A 531 6.87 7.02 8.70
C GLU A 531 6.70 5.61 8.12
N ARG A 532 7.68 5.09 7.37
CA ARG A 532 7.62 3.72 6.80
C ARG A 532 7.49 2.65 7.88
N SER A 533 8.17 2.83 9.01
CA SER A 533 8.08 1.90 10.14
C SER A 533 6.69 1.86 10.79
N ARG A 534 5.85 2.89 10.59
CA ARG A 534 4.46 2.95 11.08
C ARG A 534 3.46 2.48 10.02
N ALA A 535 3.63 2.91 8.78
CA ALA A 535 2.66 2.71 7.71
C ALA A 535 2.57 1.24 7.24
N ASP A 536 3.69 0.53 7.14
CA ASP A 536 3.72 -0.87 6.69
C ASP A 536 4.81 -1.66 7.40
N LEU A 537 4.69 -1.77 8.73
CA LEU A 537 5.67 -2.50 9.54
C LEU A 537 5.87 -3.96 9.07
N PRO A 538 4.85 -4.74 8.68
CA PRO A 538 5.09 -6.08 8.13
C PRO A 538 5.99 -6.07 6.90
N LEU A 539 5.74 -5.17 5.94
CA LEU A 539 6.57 -5.06 4.74
C LEU A 539 7.97 -4.55 5.08
N HIS A 540 8.09 -3.56 5.98
CA HIS A 540 9.37 -3.04 6.46
C HIS A 540 10.20 -4.15 7.14
N LEU A 541 9.59 -4.95 8.02
CA LEU A 541 10.27 -6.08 8.65
C LEU A 541 10.68 -7.15 7.62
N VAL A 542 9.86 -7.41 6.61
CA VAL A 542 10.19 -8.37 5.55
C VAL A 542 11.25 -7.83 4.57
N ALA A 543 11.25 -6.53 4.29
CA ALA A 543 12.17 -5.90 3.36
C ALA A 543 13.54 -5.62 3.99
N ASP A 544 13.57 -5.19 5.25
CA ASP A 544 14.77 -4.65 5.88
C ASP A 544 15.34 -5.58 6.95
N VAL A 545 14.47 -6.25 7.73
CA VAL A 545 14.92 -7.12 8.84
C VAL A 545 15.11 -8.57 8.40
N LEU A 546 14.18 -9.13 7.63
CA LEU A 546 14.20 -10.53 7.21
C LEU A 546 15.44 -10.86 6.36
N PRO A 547 15.89 -10.03 5.38
CA PRO A 547 17.09 -10.34 4.63
C PRO A 547 18.33 -10.28 5.50
N TYR A 548 18.34 -9.43 6.54
CA TYR A 548 19.43 -9.38 7.50
C TYR A 548 19.45 -10.62 8.41
N GLU A 549 18.32 -11.04 8.99
CA GLU A 549 18.26 -12.25 9.83
C GLU A 549 18.54 -13.52 9.01
N ILE A 550 18.06 -13.60 7.76
CA ILE A 550 18.43 -14.67 6.82
C ILE A 550 19.93 -14.64 6.54
N LYS A 551 20.50 -13.47 6.19
CA LYS A 551 21.96 -13.33 6.00
C LYS A 551 22.73 -13.73 7.24
N LYS A 552 22.33 -13.29 8.42
CA LYS A 552 22.96 -13.62 9.70
C LYS A 552 22.89 -15.12 9.99
N PHE A 553 21.76 -15.76 9.74
CA PHE A 553 21.62 -17.21 9.85
C PHE A 553 22.59 -17.95 8.90
N PHE A 554 22.64 -17.56 7.62
CA PHE A 554 23.56 -18.18 6.65
C PHE A 554 25.04 -17.87 6.93
N PHE A 555 25.40 -16.64 7.31
CA PHE A 555 26.78 -16.28 7.63
C PHE A 555 27.25 -16.91 8.94
N SER A 556 26.37 -17.01 9.94
CA SER A 556 26.64 -17.78 11.16
C SER A 556 26.88 -19.26 10.88
N PHE A 557 26.22 -19.83 9.87
CA PHE A 557 26.45 -21.21 9.44
C PHE A 557 27.82 -21.41 8.77
N VAL A 558 28.38 -20.37 8.14
CA VAL A 558 29.69 -20.38 7.47
C VAL A 558 30.82 -19.87 8.39
N GLY A 559 30.51 -19.49 9.63
CA GLY A 559 31.50 -18.94 10.57
C GLY A 559 31.98 -17.53 10.22
N ILE A 560 31.21 -16.81 9.41
CA ILE A 560 31.47 -15.42 9.03
C ILE A 560 30.57 -14.52 9.87
N ASP A 561 31.13 -13.51 10.51
CA ASP A 561 30.33 -12.51 11.22
C ASP A 561 29.61 -11.62 10.20
N ALA A 562 28.28 -11.56 10.26
CA ALA A 562 27.45 -10.83 9.30
C ALA A 562 27.56 -9.29 9.45
N GLY A 563 28.37 -8.84 10.41
CA GLY A 563 28.46 -7.44 10.80
C GLY A 563 27.30 -7.02 11.69
N THR A 564 27.46 -5.89 12.38
CA THR A 564 26.38 -5.25 13.13
C THR A 564 25.22 -4.93 12.18
N PRO A 565 23.95 -5.16 12.59
CA PRO A 565 22.82 -4.77 11.77
C PRO A 565 22.91 -3.27 11.44
N PRO A 566 22.43 -2.84 10.26
CA PRO A 566 22.45 -1.42 9.89
C PRO A 566 21.76 -0.53 10.94
N TYR A 567 20.76 -1.07 11.66
CA TYR A 567 20.05 -0.36 12.74
C TYR A 567 20.74 -0.40 14.13
N LYS A 568 21.90 -1.04 14.25
CA LYS A 568 22.63 -1.20 15.53
C LYS A 568 23.99 -0.50 15.56
N ALA A 569 24.42 0.16 14.48
CA ALA A 569 25.78 0.67 14.38
C ALA A 569 26.06 1.91 15.26
N GLU A 570 25.07 2.73 15.61
CA GLU A 570 25.26 3.90 16.47
C GLU A 570 24.02 4.15 17.35
N SER A 571 24.07 3.82 18.65
CA SER A 571 23.26 4.42 19.75
C SER A 571 23.09 3.51 20.98
N THR A 572 24.18 2.97 21.53
CA THR A 572 24.19 2.60 22.95
C THR A 572 25.18 3.47 23.69
N VAL A 573 24.75 4.68 24.04
CA VAL A 573 25.26 5.33 25.25
C VAL A 573 24.63 4.56 26.41
N ASP A 574 25.37 3.58 26.91
CA ASP A 574 25.00 2.73 28.03
C ASP A 574 25.08 3.56 29.32
N TYR A 575 23.94 4.10 29.77
CA TYR A 575 23.78 4.61 31.14
C TYR A 575 23.39 3.43 32.03
N SER A 576 24.37 2.64 32.45
CA SER A 576 24.17 1.59 33.44
C SER A 576 24.93 1.90 34.73
N ILE A 577 24.16 1.84 35.83
CA ILE A 577 24.54 1.59 37.23
C ILE A 577 24.96 2.84 38.06
N VAL A 578 23.97 3.45 38.70
CA VAL A 578 24.07 3.86 40.12
C VAL A 578 23.10 2.94 40.86
N GLU A 579 23.65 1.90 41.49
CA GLU A 579 22.94 1.12 42.51
C GLU A 579 23.01 1.94 43.79
N ASP A 580 21.85 2.39 44.30
CA ASP A 580 21.71 2.79 45.70
C ASP A 580 20.41 2.19 46.27
N GLU A 581 20.53 1.84 47.53
CA GLU A 581 19.73 0.98 48.40
C GLU A 581 18.32 1.50 48.67
N GLU A 582 17.26 0.69 48.48
CA GLU A 582 15.93 1.00 49.02
C GLU A 582 15.17 -0.26 49.44
N GLU A 583 15.43 -0.75 50.67
CA GLU A 583 14.65 -1.80 51.35
C GLU A 583 13.47 -1.24 52.20
N ASP A 584 13.28 0.08 52.28
CA ASP A 584 12.30 0.69 53.21
C ASP A 584 10.99 1.24 52.57
N GLN A 585 10.75 1.06 51.26
CA GLN A 585 9.62 1.72 50.56
C GLN A 585 8.41 0.84 50.21
N GLU A 586 8.33 -0.41 50.71
CA GLU A 586 7.25 -1.32 50.30
C GLU A 586 5.90 -0.99 50.96
N GLU A 587 5.92 -0.43 52.18
CA GLU A 587 4.71 -0.14 52.96
C GLU A 587 3.95 1.11 52.44
N ASP A 588 4.67 2.13 51.96
CA ASP A 588 4.07 3.33 51.38
C ASP A 588 3.49 3.10 49.96
N ARG A 589 4.07 2.15 49.20
CA ARG A 589 3.59 1.79 47.86
C ARG A 589 2.21 1.12 47.88
N ALA A 590 1.95 0.25 48.86
CA ALA A 590 0.65 -0.39 49.01
C ALA A 590 -0.45 0.62 49.36
N ALA A 591 -0.13 1.57 50.25
CA ALA A 591 -1.05 2.64 50.64
C ALA A 591 -1.36 3.60 49.47
N HIS A 592 -0.38 3.90 48.60
CA HIS A 592 -0.59 4.74 47.43
C HIS A 592 -1.47 4.06 46.37
N LEU A 593 -1.22 2.77 46.08
CA LEU A 593 -1.99 1.99 45.11
C LEU A 593 -3.46 1.90 45.52
N GLN A 594 -3.71 1.73 46.82
CA GLN A 594 -5.07 1.66 47.37
C GLN A 594 -5.81 3.01 47.26
N ARG A 595 -5.11 4.15 47.42
CA ARG A 595 -5.69 5.49 47.19
C ARG A 595 -6.06 5.71 45.73
N LEU A 596 -5.24 5.26 44.79
CA LEU A 596 -5.50 5.35 43.35
C LEU A 596 -6.73 4.52 42.95
N MET A 597 -6.82 3.26 43.39
CA MET A 597 -7.99 2.42 43.10
C MET A 597 -9.29 3.01 43.66
N THR A 598 -9.22 3.63 44.85
CA THR A 598 -10.39 4.28 45.46
C THR A 598 -10.84 5.52 44.66
N ARG A 599 -9.92 6.26 44.05
CA ARG A 599 -10.23 7.45 43.23
C ARG A 599 -10.87 7.06 41.90
N VAL A 600 -10.35 6.02 41.24
CA VAL A 600 -10.94 5.46 40.00
C VAL A 600 -12.37 4.96 40.23
N GLU A 601 -12.65 4.29 41.34
CA GLU A 601 -14.01 3.86 41.69
C GLU A 601 -14.95 5.06 41.93
N GLN A 602 -14.45 6.17 42.46
CA GLN A 602 -15.22 7.39 42.67
C GLN A 602 -15.58 8.09 41.35
N ASP A 603 -14.64 8.17 40.40
CA ASP A 603 -14.88 8.78 39.09
C ASP A 603 -15.89 7.97 38.26
N ILE A 604 -15.76 6.63 38.26
CA ILE A 604 -16.75 5.74 37.62
C ILE A 604 -18.14 5.93 38.24
N LYS A 605 -18.21 6.15 39.55
CA LYS A 605 -19.49 6.39 40.24
C LYS A 605 -20.06 7.77 39.91
N TYR A 606 -19.21 8.79 39.80
CA TYR A 606 -19.61 10.15 39.44
C TYR A 606 -20.18 10.20 38.01
N ASP A 607 -19.55 9.54 37.04
CA ASP A 607 -20.03 9.47 35.67
C ASP A 607 -21.37 8.74 35.56
N ARG A 608 -21.53 7.62 36.28
CA ARG A 608 -22.82 6.92 36.36
C ARG A 608 -23.91 7.79 36.97
N GLU A 609 -23.58 8.62 37.98
CA GLU A 609 -24.54 9.53 38.60
C GLU A 609 -24.88 10.71 37.69
N TYR A 610 -23.91 11.23 36.93
CA TYR A 610 -24.12 12.27 35.94
C TYR A 610 -25.07 11.82 34.83
N GLN A 611 -24.83 10.64 34.25
CA GLN A 611 -25.73 10.04 33.25
C GLN A 611 -27.14 9.77 33.82
N ARG A 612 -27.23 9.36 35.09
CA ARG A 612 -28.52 9.18 35.75
C ARG A 612 -29.25 10.51 35.96
N ARG A 613 -28.53 11.58 36.34
CA ARG A 613 -29.10 12.93 36.51
C ARG A 613 -29.54 13.54 35.19
N SER A 614 -28.79 13.36 34.10
CA SER A 614 -29.21 13.84 32.77
C SER A 614 -30.48 13.14 32.29
N THR A 615 -30.55 11.81 32.48
CA THR A 615 -31.75 11.01 32.14
C THR A 615 -32.96 11.40 33.00
N ILE A 616 -32.78 11.61 34.30
CA ILE A 616 -33.86 12.05 35.20
C ILE A 616 -34.32 13.47 34.84
N ARG A 617 -33.41 14.40 34.51
CA ARG A 617 -33.80 15.74 34.02
C ARG A 617 -34.62 15.64 32.76
N ARG A 618 -34.20 14.81 31.78
CA ARG A 618 -34.94 14.58 30.53
C ARG A 618 -36.35 14.02 30.79
N MET A 619 -36.47 13.04 31.70
CA MET A 619 -37.78 12.50 32.07
C MET A 619 -38.64 13.48 32.88
N ALA A 620 -38.03 14.34 33.71
CA ALA A 620 -38.75 15.37 34.45
C ALA A 620 -39.27 16.48 33.52
N THR A 621 -38.49 16.88 32.51
CA THR A 621 -38.93 17.83 31.48
C THR A 621 -40.12 17.27 30.69
N LEU A 622 -40.03 16.02 30.22
CA LEU A 622 -41.13 15.32 29.53
C LEU A 622 -42.38 15.13 30.40
N ARG A 623 -42.22 15.05 31.72
CA ARG A 623 -43.34 14.89 32.66
C ARG A 623 -44.05 16.21 32.97
N ASN A 624 -43.31 17.30 33.04
CA ASN A 624 -43.86 18.62 33.35
C ASN A 624 -44.45 19.30 32.12
N GLU A 625 -43.91 19.02 30.94
CA GLU A 625 -44.36 19.59 29.67
C GLU A 625 -44.46 18.46 28.63
N PRO A 626 -45.56 17.68 28.64
CA PRO A 626 -45.71 16.55 27.73
C PRO A 626 -45.80 16.97 26.24
N ASP A 627 -46.15 18.23 26.00
CA ASP A 627 -46.20 18.87 24.68
C ASP A 627 -45.06 19.88 24.45
N ALA A 628 -44.06 19.97 25.35
CA ALA A 628 -42.87 20.73 25.03
C ALA A 628 -42.18 20.05 23.86
N ASP A 629 -42.03 20.78 22.76
CA ASP A 629 -41.15 20.41 21.67
C ASP A 629 -39.76 20.18 22.27
N VAL A 630 -39.45 18.92 22.56
CA VAL A 630 -38.09 18.47 22.82
C VAL A 630 -37.30 19.03 21.63
N PRO A 631 -36.27 19.85 21.85
CA PRO A 631 -35.43 20.31 20.76
C PRO A 631 -35.06 19.06 19.97
N LYS A 632 -35.56 18.96 18.73
CA LYS A 632 -35.06 17.95 17.81
C LYS A 632 -33.54 18.15 17.82
N PRO A 633 -32.74 17.10 18.02
CA PRO A 633 -31.29 17.25 18.01
C PRO A 633 -30.94 17.90 16.68
N HIS A 634 -30.56 19.17 16.78
CA HIS A 634 -30.29 20.15 15.73
C HIS A 634 -31.20 20.12 14.50
N GLU A 635 -31.97 21.21 14.36
CA GLU A 635 -32.65 21.64 13.14
C GLU A 635 -31.73 21.48 11.92
N GLU A 636 -32.18 20.65 10.97
CA GLU A 636 -31.56 20.34 9.69
C GLU A 636 -31.26 21.64 8.93
N LEU A 637 -30.01 22.08 8.98
CA LEU A 637 -29.48 23.06 8.04
C LEU A 637 -29.18 22.30 6.75
N ASP A 638 -30.01 22.51 5.73
CA ASP A 638 -29.83 21.94 4.39
C ASP A 638 -28.52 22.48 3.77
N LEU A 639 -27.46 21.70 3.96
CA LEU A 639 -26.06 22.02 3.64
C LEU A 639 -25.62 21.50 2.26
N GLU A 640 -26.54 20.94 1.46
CA GLU A 640 -26.20 20.31 0.17
C GLU A 640 -25.84 21.31 -0.94
N THR A 641 -26.08 22.61 -0.79
CA THR A 641 -26.03 23.52 -1.96
C THR A 641 -25.00 24.65 -1.97
N GLU A 642 -24.27 24.98 -0.89
CA GLU A 642 -23.37 26.17 -0.98
C GLU A 642 -21.90 26.04 -0.55
N ILE A 643 -21.39 24.98 0.10
CA ILE A 643 -19.97 25.00 0.55
C ILE A 643 -19.14 23.69 0.33
N LEU A 644 -19.72 22.51 0.06
CA LEU A 644 -18.94 21.25 0.11
C LEU A 644 -18.90 20.47 -1.22
N GLY A 645 -17.83 20.69 -1.99
CA GLY A 645 -17.37 19.75 -3.01
C GLY A 645 -16.77 18.50 -2.35
N LYS A 646 -17.08 17.32 -2.90
CA LYS A 646 -16.83 15.96 -2.36
C LYS A 646 -15.36 15.52 -2.15
N ASP A 647 -14.39 16.43 -2.17
CA ASP A 647 -12.95 16.08 -2.19
C ASP A 647 -12.09 16.85 -1.17
N LYS A 648 -12.52 16.97 0.10
CA LYS A 648 -11.69 17.63 1.13
C LYS A 648 -11.32 16.68 2.28
N GLY A 649 -10.01 16.45 2.44
CA GLY A 649 -9.39 15.54 3.41
C GLY A 649 -9.47 15.98 4.88
N GLY A 650 -8.72 15.26 5.73
CA GLY A 650 -8.83 15.21 7.21
C GLY A 650 -8.83 16.53 8.00
N ASN A 651 -8.54 17.67 7.37
CA ASN A 651 -8.61 18.99 8.01
C ASN A 651 -10.06 19.39 8.37
N VAL A 652 -11.06 18.85 7.68
CA VAL A 652 -12.50 19.10 7.97
C VAL A 652 -12.99 18.29 9.18
N VAL A 653 -12.43 17.10 9.40
CA VAL A 653 -12.66 16.28 10.62
C VAL A 653 -12.00 16.93 11.84
N TRP A 654 -10.83 17.53 11.64
CA TRP A 654 -10.21 18.38 12.66
C TRP A 654 -11.04 19.63 12.99
N GLU A 655 -11.79 20.18 12.03
CA GLU A 655 -12.74 21.27 12.29
C GLU A 655 -14.03 20.83 12.99
N SER A 656 -14.46 19.57 12.86
CA SER A 656 -15.61 19.06 13.61
C SER A 656 -15.26 18.81 15.08
N LEU A 657 -14.04 18.31 15.36
CA LEU A 657 -13.49 18.20 16.72
C LEU A 657 -13.37 19.56 17.44
N LYS A 658 -13.11 20.66 16.70
CA LYS A 658 -13.10 22.04 17.25
C LYS A 658 -14.46 22.47 17.84
N ARG A 659 -15.58 21.80 17.50
CA ARG A 659 -16.94 22.19 17.96
C ARG A 659 -17.28 21.70 19.38
N THR A 660 -16.42 20.89 20.01
CA THR A 660 -16.61 20.35 21.38
C THR A 660 -16.38 21.36 22.52
N ASN A 661 -15.95 22.59 22.17
CA ASN A 661 -16.12 23.82 22.95
C ASN A 661 -15.47 23.89 24.36
N ASN A 662 -14.20 23.50 24.51
CA ASN A 662 -13.33 23.98 25.61
C ASN A 662 -12.25 24.95 25.07
N PRO A 663 -12.51 26.27 25.08
CA PRO A 663 -11.63 27.28 24.49
C PRO A 663 -10.32 27.46 25.26
N GLU A 664 -10.27 27.21 26.57
CA GLU A 664 -9.05 27.36 27.38
C GLU A 664 -8.07 26.20 27.16
N GLY A 665 -8.58 24.97 27.01
CA GLY A 665 -7.78 23.80 26.66
C GLY A 665 -7.13 23.95 25.29
N TYR A 666 -7.86 24.48 24.31
CA TYR A 666 -7.36 24.75 22.97
C TYR A 666 -6.24 25.79 22.95
N LEU A 667 -6.40 26.87 23.72
CA LEU A 667 -5.43 27.96 23.79
C LEU A 667 -4.16 27.53 24.56
N LYS A 668 -4.29 26.63 25.54
CA LYS A 668 -3.16 25.99 26.25
C LYS A 668 -2.38 25.04 25.31
N ALA A 669 -3.07 24.15 24.60
CA ALA A 669 -2.46 23.21 23.66
C ALA A 669 -1.76 23.91 22.48
N THR A 670 -2.39 24.93 21.90
CA THR A 670 -1.80 25.72 20.81
C THR A 670 -0.56 26.49 21.27
N ARG A 671 -0.58 27.07 22.49
CA ARG A 671 0.61 27.70 23.08
C ARG A 671 1.71 26.68 23.37
N MET A 672 1.38 25.48 23.84
CA MET A 672 2.38 24.43 24.07
C MET A 672 3.00 23.94 22.76
N ALA A 673 2.22 23.76 21.69
CA ALA A 673 2.73 23.37 20.38
C ALA A 673 3.63 24.45 19.74
N LEU A 674 3.25 25.73 19.84
CA LEU A 674 4.09 26.84 19.37
C LEU A 674 5.37 26.96 20.19
N LYS A 675 5.29 26.82 21.52
CA LYS A 675 6.45 26.82 22.41
C LYS A 675 7.39 25.64 22.12
N ARG A 676 6.84 24.45 21.80
CA ARG A 676 7.61 23.26 21.37
C ARG A 676 8.34 23.50 20.05
N ARG A 677 7.70 24.18 19.09
CA ARG A 677 8.33 24.57 17.81
C ARG A 677 9.44 25.61 18.02
N GLU A 678 9.22 26.61 18.86
CA GLU A 678 10.23 27.62 19.21
C GLU A 678 11.44 27.00 19.94
N THR A 679 11.23 26.01 20.82
CA THR A 679 12.32 25.30 21.49
C THR A 679 13.14 24.39 20.55
N ARG A 680 12.56 23.92 19.43
CA ARG A 680 13.28 23.16 18.40
C ARG A 680 14.14 24.06 17.50
N VAL A 681 13.65 25.26 17.17
CA VAL A 681 14.37 26.23 16.32
C VAL A 681 15.45 27.01 17.09
N GLY A 682 15.34 27.09 18.42
CA GLY A 682 16.14 28.01 19.25
C GLY A 682 17.37 27.45 19.96
N LYS A 683 17.78 26.18 19.79
CA LYS A 683 19.01 25.65 20.41
C LYS A 683 20.18 25.63 19.41
N PRO A 684 21.01 26.69 19.31
CA PRO A 684 22.31 26.56 18.68
C PRO A 684 23.22 25.68 19.54
N LEU A 685 23.74 24.61 18.95
CA LEU A 685 24.83 23.78 19.45
C LEU A 685 26.11 24.64 19.59
N GLY A 686 26.26 25.32 20.71
CA GLY A 686 27.43 26.14 21.00
C GLY A 686 27.52 26.51 22.48
N ASN A 687 28.09 25.59 23.30
CA ASN A 687 28.86 25.84 24.53
C ASN A 687 28.74 24.72 25.59
N GLN A 688 29.09 23.47 25.25
CA GLN A 688 29.40 22.45 26.27
C GLN A 688 30.71 21.68 26.03
N LEU A 689 31.66 22.29 25.31
CA LEU A 689 33.05 21.81 25.29
C LEU A 689 33.99 22.97 25.63
N GLY A 690 34.50 23.01 26.87
CA GLY A 690 35.64 23.88 27.18
C GLY A 690 35.77 24.42 28.60
N ARG A 691 35.79 23.57 29.64
CA ARG A 691 36.43 23.92 30.93
C ARG A 691 37.60 22.98 31.18
N LYS A 692 38.71 23.19 30.43
CA LYS A 692 39.99 22.54 30.72
C LYS A 692 40.57 23.16 31.99
N GLY A 693 40.65 22.33 33.03
CA GLY A 693 41.39 22.62 34.26
C GLY A 693 42.88 22.85 33.98
N THR A 694 43.38 23.85 34.69
CA THR A 694 44.78 24.21 34.91
C THR A 694 45.67 23.00 35.23
N ARG A 695 46.73 22.84 34.44
CA ARG A 695 47.84 21.93 34.68
C ARG A 695 48.70 22.53 35.79
N VAL A 696 48.77 21.85 36.94
CA VAL A 696 49.72 22.14 38.02
C VAL A 696 51.03 21.41 37.69
N ASP A 697 52.11 22.16 37.55
CA ASP A 697 53.47 21.63 37.43
C ASP A 697 53.96 21.11 38.80
N VAL A 698 54.43 19.86 38.82
CA VAL A 698 55.22 19.30 39.93
C VAL A 698 56.60 18.95 39.38
N PRO A 699 57.70 19.40 40.02
CA PRO A 699 59.05 19.28 39.48
C PRO A 699 59.61 17.87 39.72
N ARG A 700 60.25 17.30 38.68
CA ARG A 700 61.10 16.11 38.81
C ARG A 700 62.51 16.55 39.22
N THR A 701 62.85 16.24 40.47
CA THR A 701 64.22 16.28 41.00
C THR A 701 65.11 15.20 40.38
N ALA A 702 66.38 15.55 40.23
CA ALA A 702 67.48 14.74 39.73
C ALA A 702 67.84 13.54 40.63
N GLY A 703 68.45 12.51 40.05
CA GLY A 703 69.09 11.43 40.82
C GLY A 703 69.74 10.35 39.97
N ARG A 704 71.07 10.44 39.84
CA ARG A 704 72.07 9.47 39.33
C ARG A 704 71.80 8.00 39.74
N ARG A 705 72.05 7.05 38.83
CA ARG A 705 73.31 6.29 38.69
C ARG A 705 73.33 5.50 37.39
#